data_AF-M5S6P3-F1
#
_entry.id   AF-M5S6P3-F1
#
_cell.length_a   1.000
_cell.length_b   1.000
_cell.length_c   1.000
_cell.angle_alpha   90.00
_cell.angle_beta   90.00
_cell.angle_gamma   90.00
#
_symmetry.space_group_name_H-M   'P 1'
#
loop_
_entity.id
_entity.type
_entity.pdbx_description
1 polymer ?
#
loop_
_entity_poly.entity_id
_entity_poly.type
_entity_poly.pdbx_seq_one_letter_code
_entity_poly.pdbx_strand_id
1 'polypeptide(L)'
;MTSSPSKQMHLMNSSLIHLCAAALVMLVTCGTSAAAERPPNVVLIFVDDLGYGDLSCYGATKLSTPNIDQLAAEGRRFTDAHSASAVCTPSRYGLLTGQYPVRAMGGQGVWGPLPTTSGLIIDTNTQTIGKVFKDKGYATACLGKWHLGFKEEPNDWQVPLRPGPQDVGFDHYFGVPLVNSGSPYVYVNDDSIFGYDPNDPLVYGGKPVSPTPTFPAEASIKSPNRFSGALKAHEIYDDEKTGTLLTDRAVKWITEKKDEPFFLYFATPNIHHPFTPAPRFKGTSQCGLYGDFVHELDWMVGEIVKSLEDNGLTDNTLVLFTSDNGAMLNRAGRDAVKAGHQPNGELLGFKFGVWEGGHRVPLIAKWPGKIKPGTQSDQLISQVDLFATFSALTEQEMPSSEQKDSINMLPALLEEPSDPLRTELVLAPRQPRNLAVRKGNWLYIGARGSGGFNGSKPQHHAWGGPAAVQFSGHENSDIVNGRIKKDAPPAQLYDLEKDRSQTTNVYREHPEVVEEMKTLLESYRPKKGFQGTRPKKPSPKKKPQAAKQPASPTASVSPAGRGTTAGTTKPNFIVILTDDQGYGDLSCFGGQHVATPRIDQMAAEGSRLTSFYVAAPVCTPSRAGLMTGCYPKRIGMAMGSNFGVLLAGDRKGLHPNEITIAEVLKTAGYRTGMFGKWHLGDQPEFLPTKQGFDEFFGLPYSHDIHPFHPRQNHYQFPPLPLLEDDTVVEMEPNADLLTKRITERAVSFIDRNKDQPFFLYIPHPIPHAPLHVSPPFMKGVADDVVAAINKEDGNIDYATRANLFHQAIAEIDWSVGQILDALKSNGLDEKTMVLFTSDNGPPKNTLFASAGQLRGHKGTAFEGGVREPTVVRWPGQIPAGQENNELMSTMDLLPTFAKLAGAAIPTDRVIDGKDIWTTLKGETQSPHEVFFYHRGNQLAAVRSGKWKLHANKGVPQQLYDLEKDLGEKVNVIEANPQVVKELQRHLKDFAADIATNSRPAAFKDNPKPLSN
;
A
#
# COMPACT_ATOMS: atom_id res chain seq x y z
N MET A 1 -43.00 -48.85 -26.11
CA MET A 1 -43.90 -47.96 -26.87
C MET A 1 -44.84 -47.35 -25.89
N THR A 2 -45.27 -46.12 -26.18
CA THR A 2 -46.56 -45.60 -25.73
C THR A 2 -46.70 -45.41 -24.21
N SER A 3 -47.29 -44.27 -23.88
CA SER A 3 -48.17 -44.04 -22.73
C SER A 3 -48.26 -45.14 -21.68
N SER A 4 -48.12 -44.72 -20.42
CA SER A 4 -49.13 -44.85 -19.34
C SER A 4 -50.33 -45.78 -19.66
N PRO A 5 -50.95 -46.53 -18.72
CA PRO A 5 -51.21 -46.09 -17.34
C PRO A 5 -51.36 -47.20 -16.26
N SER A 6 -51.77 -46.72 -15.09
CA SER A 6 -52.06 -47.30 -13.76
C SER A 6 -53.14 -48.39 -13.60
N LYS A 7 -53.15 -49.06 -12.43
CA LYS A 7 -54.34 -49.65 -11.75
C LYS A 7 -54.24 -49.67 -10.20
N GLN A 8 -55.43 -49.70 -9.55
CA GLN A 8 -55.83 -49.71 -8.11
C GLN A 8 -55.39 -51.00 -7.33
N MET A 9 -55.52 -51.26 -6.00
CA MET A 9 -56.57 -50.98 -4.98
C MET A 9 -56.18 -51.43 -3.52
N HIS A 10 -56.60 -50.66 -2.48
CA HIS A 10 -56.92 -50.84 -1.02
C HIS A 10 -56.27 -51.82 0.01
N LEU A 11 -55.90 -51.30 1.21
CA LEU A 11 -56.55 -51.52 2.55
C LEU A 11 -55.98 -50.65 3.74
N MET A 12 -56.85 -50.30 4.71
CA MET A 12 -56.66 -49.86 6.13
C MET A 12 -56.67 -48.36 6.58
N ASN A 13 -57.41 -48.15 7.68
CA ASN A 13 -57.45 -47.07 8.69
C ASN A 13 -58.25 -45.76 8.46
N SER A 14 -59.35 -45.68 9.22
CA SER A 14 -60.30 -44.59 9.37
C SER A 14 -59.83 -43.51 10.35
N SER A 15 -59.12 -42.49 9.85
CA SER A 15 -58.86 -41.20 10.52
C SER A 15 -58.46 -40.12 9.49
N LEU A 16 -59.17 -40.05 8.35
CA LEU A 16 -58.71 -39.26 7.19
C LEU A 16 -59.80 -38.43 6.50
N ILE A 17 -60.91 -38.10 7.18
CA ILE A 17 -61.99 -37.29 6.59
C ILE A 17 -61.93 -35.81 7.03
N HIS A 18 -61.09 -35.45 8.01
CA HIS A 18 -60.83 -34.03 8.35
C HIS A 18 -59.60 -33.42 7.65
N LEU A 19 -58.90 -34.18 6.79
CA LEU A 19 -57.71 -33.69 6.10
C LEU A 19 -57.96 -33.22 4.65
N CYS A 20 -59.12 -33.53 4.06
CA CYS A 20 -59.36 -33.24 2.63
C CYS A 20 -60.11 -31.92 2.36
N ALA A 21 -60.73 -31.28 3.35
CA ALA A 21 -61.25 -29.91 3.20
C ALA A 21 -60.18 -28.84 3.50
N ALA A 22 -59.12 -29.18 4.23
CA ALA A 22 -57.98 -28.29 4.48
C ALA A 22 -56.97 -28.26 3.32
N ALA A 23 -56.93 -29.30 2.47
CA ALA A 23 -56.00 -29.39 1.35
C ALA A 23 -56.47 -28.67 0.09
N LEU A 24 -57.79 -28.44 -0.10
CA LEU A 24 -58.31 -27.75 -1.29
C LEU A 24 -58.40 -26.22 -1.14
N VAL A 25 -58.23 -25.69 0.08
CA VAL A 25 -57.99 -24.25 0.32
C VAL A 25 -56.49 -23.92 0.28
N MET A 26 -55.59 -24.92 0.36
CA MET A 26 -54.13 -24.72 0.24
C MET A 26 -53.57 -24.82 -1.19
N LEU A 27 -54.40 -25.06 -2.20
CA LEU A 27 -53.96 -25.28 -3.60
C LEU A 27 -54.46 -24.24 -4.61
N VAL A 28 -54.98 -23.09 -4.14
CA VAL A 28 -55.29 -21.92 -4.98
C VAL A 28 -54.42 -20.69 -4.62
N THR A 29 -53.47 -20.80 -3.68
CA THR A 29 -52.41 -19.79 -3.50
C THR A 29 -51.14 -20.20 -4.22
N CYS A 30 -51.26 -20.57 -5.50
CA CYS A 30 -50.11 -20.60 -6.41
C CYS A 30 -50.07 -19.25 -7.13
N GLY A 31 -49.04 -18.44 -6.85
CA GLY A 31 -48.63 -17.41 -7.79
C GLY A 31 -48.79 -15.95 -7.37
N THR A 32 -48.59 -15.61 -6.10
CA THR A 32 -47.79 -14.40 -5.83
C THR A 32 -46.55 -14.86 -5.11
N SER A 33 -45.56 -15.35 -5.88
CA SER A 33 -44.18 -15.16 -5.46
C SER A 33 -44.10 -13.67 -5.15
N ALA A 34 -43.93 -13.31 -3.88
CA ALA A 34 -43.48 -11.97 -3.54
C ALA A 34 -42.15 -11.85 -4.30
N ALA A 35 -42.18 -11.20 -5.46
CA ALA A 35 -40.98 -10.93 -6.22
C ALA A 35 -40.05 -10.25 -5.22
N ALA A 36 -38.90 -10.88 -4.97
CA ALA A 36 -37.91 -10.31 -4.06
C ALA A 36 -37.72 -8.85 -4.47
N GLU A 37 -37.94 -7.92 -3.52
CA GLU A 37 -37.90 -6.49 -3.81
C GLU A 37 -36.53 -6.19 -4.44
N ARG A 38 -36.55 -5.58 -5.63
CA ARG A 38 -35.30 -5.27 -6.35
C ARG A 38 -34.45 -4.35 -5.46
N PRO A 39 -33.14 -4.62 -5.29
CA PRO A 39 -32.26 -3.71 -4.56
C PRO A 39 -32.31 -2.28 -5.15
N PRO A 40 -32.18 -1.22 -4.33
CA PRO A 40 -32.29 0.15 -4.81
C PRO A 40 -31.15 0.50 -5.74
N ASN A 41 -31.37 1.36 -6.73
CA ASN A 41 -30.25 2.00 -7.41
C ASN A 41 -29.63 3.07 -6.50
N VAL A 42 -28.36 3.40 -6.73
CA VAL A 42 -27.68 4.47 -6.01
C VAL A 42 -27.01 5.42 -6.99
N VAL A 43 -27.34 6.71 -6.89
CA VAL A 43 -26.71 7.79 -7.66
C VAL A 43 -26.01 8.72 -6.68
N LEU A 44 -24.67 8.76 -6.73
CA LEU A 44 -23.85 9.70 -5.99
C LEU A 44 -23.34 10.79 -6.93
N ILE A 45 -23.93 11.98 -6.82
CA ILE A 45 -23.50 13.20 -7.51
C ILE A 45 -22.43 13.88 -6.64
N PHE A 46 -21.19 13.90 -7.13
CA PHE A 46 -20.00 14.33 -6.39
C PHE A 46 -19.27 15.46 -7.12
N VAL A 47 -19.55 16.69 -6.72
CA VAL A 47 -19.14 17.90 -7.44
C VAL A 47 -17.78 18.43 -6.97
N ASP A 48 -17.21 19.40 -7.69
CA ASP A 48 -15.86 19.92 -7.49
C ASP A 48 -15.91 21.39 -7.06
N ASP A 49 -15.38 21.73 -5.88
CA ASP A 49 -15.29 23.10 -5.36
C ASP A 49 -16.62 23.84 -5.12
N LEU A 50 -17.74 23.12 -4.97
CA LEU A 50 -19.00 23.75 -4.60
C LEU A 50 -19.01 24.07 -3.10
N GLY A 51 -19.14 25.35 -2.76
CA GLY A 51 -19.19 25.83 -1.39
C GLY A 51 -20.54 25.58 -0.73
N TYR A 52 -20.52 25.59 0.61
CA TYR A 52 -21.71 25.39 1.42
C TYR A 52 -22.83 26.40 1.11
N GLY A 53 -22.48 27.64 0.79
CA GLY A 53 -23.42 28.73 0.52
C GLY A 53 -23.68 28.98 -0.96
N ASP A 54 -23.27 28.08 -1.85
CA ASP A 54 -23.50 28.23 -3.30
C ASP A 54 -24.92 27.83 -3.75
N LEU A 55 -25.66 27.12 -2.89
CA LEU A 55 -27.01 26.63 -3.19
C LEU A 55 -28.09 27.49 -2.53
N SER A 56 -29.20 27.75 -3.22
CA SER A 56 -30.30 28.54 -2.66
C SER A 56 -30.95 27.86 -1.46
N CYS A 57 -31.09 26.52 -1.47
CA CYS A 57 -31.52 25.74 -0.31
C CYS A 57 -30.56 25.76 0.90
N TYR A 58 -29.34 26.28 0.74
CA TYR A 58 -28.39 26.56 1.81
C TYR A 58 -28.18 28.06 2.08
N GLY A 59 -29.03 28.91 1.49
CA GLY A 59 -29.07 30.35 1.78
C GLY A 59 -28.42 31.26 0.73
N ALA A 60 -28.03 30.73 -0.44
CA ALA A 60 -27.60 31.58 -1.54
C ALA A 60 -28.74 32.52 -1.98
N THR A 61 -28.44 33.81 -2.11
CA THR A 61 -29.42 34.83 -2.57
C THR A 61 -29.08 35.42 -3.93
N LYS A 62 -27.86 35.17 -4.44
CA LYS A 62 -27.36 35.65 -5.73
C LYS A 62 -27.36 34.58 -6.83
N LEU A 63 -27.59 33.33 -6.43
CA LEU A 63 -27.71 32.16 -7.29
C LEU A 63 -29.06 31.51 -7.04
N SER A 64 -29.60 30.87 -8.07
CA SER A 64 -30.80 30.05 -7.96
C SER A 64 -30.48 28.65 -8.49
N THR A 65 -30.72 27.64 -7.66
CA THR A 65 -30.47 26.23 -7.98
C THR A 65 -31.77 25.43 -7.85
N PRO A 66 -32.77 25.69 -8.70
CA PRO A 66 -34.12 25.15 -8.53
C PRO A 66 -34.17 23.61 -8.56
N ASN A 67 -33.34 22.94 -9.35
CA ASN A 67 -33.35 21.48 -9.41
C ASN A 67 -32.74 20.86 -8.15
N ILE A 68 -31.64 21.44 -7.65
CA ILE A 68 -31.01 21.01 -6.39
C ILE A 68 -31.89 21.38 -5.18
N ASP A 69 -32.58 22.52 -5.24
CA ASP A 69 -33.55 22.92 -4.23
C ASP A 69 -34.75 21.96 -4.18
N GLN A 70 -35.22 21.50 -5.34
CA GLN A 70 -36.24 20.47 -5.43
C GLN A 70 -35.74 19.14 -4.85
N LEU A 71 -34.50 18.73 -5.16
CA LEU A 71 -33.88 17.56 -4.56
C LEU A 71 -33.85 17.65 -3.02
N ALA A 72 -33.56 18.83 -2.47
CA ALA A 72 -33.59 19.09 -1.03
C ALA A 72 -35.01 19.10 -0.45
N ALA A 73 -35.98 19.70 -1.15
CA ALA A 73 -37.37 19.76 -0.73
C ALA A 73 -38.05 18.38 -0.73
N GLU A 74 -37.65 17.51 -1.65
CA GLU A 74 -38.16 16.14 -1.77
C GLU A 74 -37.38 15.14 -0.93
N GLY A 75 -36.25 15.55 -0.36
CA GLY A 75 -35.35 14.71 0.43
C GLY A 75 -35.06 15.30 1.80
N ARG A 76 -33.82 15.09 2.26
CA ARG A 76 -33.26 15.58 3.50
C ARG A 76 -31.97 16.35 3.21
N ARG A 77 -31.81 17.53 3.79
CA ARG A 77 -30.55 18.30 3.75
C ARG A 77 -29.76 18.16 5.05
N PHE A 78 -28.44 18.12 4.96
CA PHE A 78 -27.57 17.97 6.11
C PHE A 78 -26.79 19.25 6.38
N THR A 79 -26.89 19.77 7.59
CA THR A 79 -26.21 21.01 7.95
C THR A 79 -24.82 20.79 8.54
N ASP A 80 -24.49 19.57 8.96
CA ASP A 80 -23.22 19.17 9.57
C ASP A 80 -22.45 18.07 8.81
N ALA A 81 -22.48 18.18 7.48
CA ALA A 81 -21.77 17.29 6.57
C ALA A 81 -20.39 17.81 6.16
N HIS A 82 -19.39 16.93 6.21
CA HIS A 82 -18.01 17.28 5.93
C HIS A 82 -17.35 16.34 4.91
N SER A 83 -16.51 16.91 4.05
CA SER A 83 -15.48 16.15 3.34
C SER A 83 -14.32 15.82 4.28
N ALA A 84 -13.62 14.73 4.02
CA ALA A 84 -12.47 14.33 4.84
C ALA A 84 -11.24 15.26 4.65
N SER A 85 -11.24 16.07 3.60
CA SER A 85 -10.20 17.04 3.30
C SER A 85 -10.77 18.31 2.66
N ALA A 86 -10.05 19.41 2.80
CA ALA A 86 -10.32 20.63 2.04
C ALA A 86 -9.72 20.60 0.62
N VAL A 87 -9.42 19.42 0.06
CA VAL A 87 -8.78 19.25 -1.24
C VAL A 87 -9.35 18.04 -1.99
N CYS A 88 -9.63 18.21 -3.28
CA CYS A 88 -10.24 17.20 -4.16
C CYS A 88 -9.67 15.77 -4.07
N THR A 89 -8.38 15.53 -4.41
CA THR A 89 -7.77 14.18 -4.37
C THR A 89 -7.97 13.49 -3.02
N PRO A 90 -7.54 14.07 -1.87
CA PRO A 90 -7.72 13.40 -0.59
C PRO A 90 -9.18 13.18 -0.23
N SER A 91 -10.10 14.09 -0.53
CA SER A 91 -11.53 13.85 -0.29
C SER A 91 -12.06 12.66 -1.10
N ARG A 92 -11.68 12.55 -2.38
CA ARG A 92 -12.04 11.42 -3.25
C ARG A 92 -11.47 10.11 -2.74
N TYR A 93 -10.23 10.12 -2.26
CA TYR A 93 -9.61 8.96 -1.64
C TYR A 93 -10.40 8.53 -0.40
N GLY A 94 -10.72 9.46 0.51
CA GLY A 94 -11.44 9.13 1.73
C GLY A 94 -12.87 8.67 1.49
N LEU A 95 -13.56 9.29 0.53
CA LEU A 95 -14.87 8.84 0.06
C LEU A 95 -14.83 7.38 -0.41
N LEU A 96 -13.97 7.08 -1.39
CA LEU A 96 -14.02 5.78 -2.06
C LEU A 96 -13.48 4.64 -1.19
N THR A 97 -12.56 4.92 -0.26
CA THR A 97 -11.89 3.89 0.56
C THR A 97 -12.44 3.77 1.97
N GLY A 98 -13.21 4.75 2.45
CA GLY A 98 -13.63 4.81 3.86
C GLY A 98 -12.48 5.07 4.85
N GLN A 99 -11.31 5.51 4.38
CA GLN A 99 -10.15 5.80 5.23
C GLN A 99 -9.80 7.29 5.21
N TYR A 100 -9.38 7.84 6.36
CA TYR A 100 -8.94 9.23 6.36
C TYR A 100 -7.73 9.44 5.43
N PRO A 101 -7.64 10.55 4.69
CA PRO A 101 -6.57 10.78 3.72
C PRO A 101 -5.18 10.88 4.36
N VAL A 102 -5.10 11.11 5.67
CA VAL A 102 -3.84 11.08 6.43
C VAL A 102 -3.22 9.68 6.52
N ARG A 103 -4.02 8.62 6.29
CA ARG A 103 -3.57 7.23 6.27
C ARG A 103 -3.16 6.75 4.87
N ALA A 104 -3.51 7.50 3.84
CA ALA A 104 -3.15 7.19 2.46
C ALA A 104 -1.64 7.05 2.26
N MET A 105 -1.23 6.37 1.18
CA MET A 105 0.17 6.21 0.78
C MET A 105 1.06 5.65 1.89
N GLY A 106 0.61 4.57 2.54
CA GLY A 106 1.36 3.92 3.63
C GLY A 106 1.54 4.81 4.87
N GLY A 107 0.58 5.69 5.16
CA GLY A 107 0.64 6.61 6.31
C GLY A 107 1.47 7.88 6.09
N GLN A 108 1.89 8.18 4.86
CA GLN A 108 2.46 9.50 4.51
C GLN A 108 1.39 10.59 4.38
N GLY A 109 0.16 10.15 4.10
CA GLY A 109 -1.00 10.99 3.84
C GLY A 109 -0.96 11.64 2.47
N VAL A 110 -2.14 11.90 1.92
CA VAL A 110 -2.31 12.72 0.72
C VAL A 110 -2.91 14.07 1.13
N TRP A 111 -2.20 15.14 0.79
CA TRP A 111 -2.49 16.50 1.29
C TRP A 111 -2.84 17.48 0.17
N GLY A 112 -2.68 17.07 -1.08
CA GLY A 112 -2.77 17.96 -2.23
C GLY A 112 -3.38 17.28 -3.43
N PRO A 113 -3.70 18.05 -4.47
CA PRO A 113 -4.10 17.48 -5.75
C PRO A 113 -2.93 16.69 -6.34
N LEU A 114 -3.20 15.51 -6.89
CA LEU A 114 -2.17 14.71 -7.55
C LEU A 114 -1.60 15.42 -8.78
N PRO A 115 -0.28 15.33 -9.03
CA PRO A 115 0.31 15.69 -10.30
C PRO A 115 -0.13 14.73 -11.42
N THR A 116 -0.01 15.21 -12.65
CA THR A 116 -0.29 14.47 -13.90
C THR A 116 0.44 13.12 -14.02
N THR A 117 1.59 12.95 -13.37
CA THR A 117 2.39 11.71 -13.43
C THR A 117 2.15 10.79 -12.25
N SER A 118 1.16 11.04 -11.38
CA SER A 118 0.88 10.14 -10.27
C SER A 118 0.28 8.82 -10.75
N GLY A 119 0.80 7.74 -10.18
CA GLY A 119 0.14 6.44 -10.22
C GLY A 119 -1.19 6.45 -9.48
N LEU A 120 -2.00 5.40 -9.65
CA LEU A 120 -3.21 5.18 -8.89
C LEU A 120 -2.87 5.12 -7.39
N ILE A 121 -3.49 6.00 -6.59
CA ILE A 121 -3.19 6.11 -5.15
C ILE A 121 -4.04 5.20 -4.26
N ILE A 122 -5.07 4.58 -4.85
CA ILE A 122 -5.85 3.54 -4.18
C ILE A 122 -5.19 2.20 -4.52
N ASP A 123 -4.71 1.49 -3.50
CA ASP A 123 -4.25 0.11 -3.66
C ASP A 123 -5.41 -0.73 -4.22
N THR A 124 -5.17 -1.46 -5.31
CA THR A 124 -6.18 -2.26 -6.01
C THR A 124 -6.72 -3.42 -5.16
N ASN A 125 -6.14 -3.70 -4.00
CA ASN A 125 -6.70 -4.62 -3.00
C ASN A 125 -7.62 -3.94 -1.99
N THR A 126 -7.61 -2.61 -1.89
CA THR A 126 -8.48 -1.86 -0.98
C THR A 126 -9.93 -2.11 -1.37
N GLN A 127 -10.77 -2.51 -0.41
CA GLN A 127 -12.20 -2.53 -0.61
C GLN A 127 -12.69 -1.08 -0.79
N THR A 128 -13.39 -0.81 -1.89
CA THR A 128 -13.88 0.53 -2.23
C THR A 128 -15.38 0.53 -2.37
N ILE A 129 -16.01 1.71 -2.37
CA ILE A 129 -17.45 1.82 -2.68
C ILE A 129 -17.80 1.14 -4.01
N GLY A 130 -16.95 1.29 -5.04
CA GLY A 130 -17.15 0.63 -6.33
C GLY A 130 -17.22 -0.90 -6.17
N LYS A 131 -16.28 -1.49 -5.41
CA LYS A 131 -16.25 -2.92 -5.14
C LYS A 131 -17.43 -3.38 -4.30
N VAL A 132 -17.81 -2.64 -3.26
CA VAL A 132 -18.99 -2.92 -2.43
C VAL A 132 -20.23 -3.12 -3.32
N PHE A 133 -20.53 -2.21 -4.22
CA PHE A 133 -21.66 -2.39 -5.13
C PHE A 133 -21.46 -3.55 -6.12
N LYS A 134 -20.27 -3.65 -6.71
CA LYS A 134 -19.93 -4.69 -7.69
C LYS A 134 -20.04 -6.11 -7.11
N ASP A 135 -19.61 -6.31 -5.87
CA ASP A 135 -19.64 -7.60 -5.16
C ASP A 135 -21.09 -8.08 -4.90
N LYS A 136 -22.06 -7.15 -4.92
CA LYS A 136 -23.49 -7.44 -4.82
C LYS A 136 -24.22 -7.41 -6.17
N GLY A 137 -23.47 -7.46 -7.27
CA GLY A 137 -24.02 -7.62 -8.61
C GLY A 137 -24.63 -6.35 -9.20
N TYR A 138 -24.28 -5.17 -8.67
CA TYR A 138 -24.68 -3.91 -9.28
C TYR A 138 -23.82 -3.61 -10.51
N ALA A 139 -24.41 -3.03 -11.55
CA ALA A 139 -23.65 -2.35 -12.58
C ALA A 139 -23.02 -1.08 -12.00
N THR A 140 -21.70 -0.90 -12.15
CA THR A 140 -21.00 0.25 -11.56
C THR A 140 -20.37 1.17 -12.60
N ALA A 141 -20.60 2.48 -12.49
CA ALA A 141 -19.99 3.46 -13.38
C ALA A 141 -19.42 4.68 -12.64
N CYS A 142 -18.23 5.12 -13.07
CA CYS A 142 -17.67 6.42 -12.72
C CYS A 142 -17.73 7.33 -13.95
N LEU A 143 -18.52 8.40 -13.87
CA LEU A 143 -18.68 9.35 -14.96
C LEU A 143 -18.25 10.74 -14.51
N GLY A 144 -17.11 11.22 -15.01
CA GLY A 144 -16.58 12.55 -14.74
C GLY A 144 -15.12 12.56 -14.27
N LYS A 145 -14.81 13.43 -13.31
CA LYS A 145 -13.48 13.66 -12.74
C LYS A 145 -13.03 12.47 -11.89
N TRP A 146 -11.89 11.87 -12.25
CA TRP A 146 -11.26 10.81 -11.46
C TRP A 146 -10.27 11.35 -10.41
N HIS A 147 -9.14 11.92 -10.87
CA HIS A 147 -8.12 12.58 -10.06
C HIS A 147 -7.51 11.77 -8.90
N LEU A 148 -7.46 10.44 -9.07
CA LEU A 148 -6.81 9.49 -8.16
C LEU A 148 -5.63 8.74 -8.80
N GLY A 149 -5.24 9.13 -10.02
CA GLY A 149 -4.12 8.55 -10.76
C GLY A 149 -4.50 7.32 -11.57
N PHE A 150 -3.57 6.89 -12.43
CA PHE A 150 -3.65 5.68 -13.25
C PHE A 150 -2.26 5.05 -13.27
N LYS A 151 -2.17 3.73 -13.45
CA LYS A 151 -0.93 2.95 -13.50
C LYS A 151 -0.11 3.07 -12.21
N GLU A 152 1.09 2.49 -12.20
CA GLU A 152 2.07 2.73 -11.13
C GLU A 152 2.70 4.12 -11.27
N GLU A 153 3.31 4.64 -10.20
CA GLU A 153 4.02 5.92 -10.25
C GLU A 153 5.45 5.73 -10.81
N PRO A 154 5.88 6.49 -11.84
CA PRO A 154 5.14 7.54 -12.53
C PRO A 154 4.20 7.00 -13.63
N ASN A 155 2.99 7.57 -13.70
CA ASN A 155 2.07 7.34 -14.81
C ASN A 155 2.66 7.89 -16.12
N ASP A 156 2.99 6.97 -17.03
CA ASP A 156 3.57 7.24 -18.34
C ASP A 156 2.53 7.56 -19.42
N TRP A 157 1.23 7.43 -19.11
CA TRP A 157 0.08 7.63 -19.98
C TRP A 157 -0.03 6.64 -21.16
N GLN A 158 0.76 5.57 -21.17
CA GLN A 158 0.62 4.50 -22.16
C GLN A 158 -0.60 3.64 -21.86
N VAL A 159 -1.46 3.45 -22.85
CA VAL A 159 -2.63 2.57 -22.75
C VAL A 159 -2.22 1.09 -22.76
N PRO A 160 -2.93 0.19 -22.06
CA PRO A 160 -4.09 0.48 -21.21
C PRO A 160 -3.68 1.22 -19.93
N LEU A 161 -4.52 2.17 -19.51
CA LEU A 161 -4.39 2.96 -18.29
C LEU A 161 -4.84 2.12 -17.07
N ARG A 162 -4.21 0.97 -16.88
CA ARG A 162 -4.43 0.10 -15.72
C ARG A 162 -3.14 -0.06 -14.89
N PRO A 163 -3.24 -0.10 -13.55
CA PRO A 163 -4.47 -0.01 -12.76
C PRO A 163 -5.18 1.37 -12.81
N GLY A 164 -6.52 1.38 -12.76
CA GLY A 164 -7.39 2.57 -12.87
C GLY A 164 -8.75 2.35 -12.19
N PRO A 165 -9.80 3.15 -12.53
CA PRO A 165 -11.15 3.02 -11.96
C PRO A 165 -11.71 1.59 -11.96
N GLN A 166 -11.40 0.82 -13.00
CA GLN A 166 -11.90 -0.56 -13.14
C GLN A 166 -11.24 -1.55 -12.18
N ASP A 167 -10.03 -1.25 -11.74
CA ASP A 167 -9.30 -2.04 -10.74
C ASP A 167 -9.76 -1.72 -9.31
N VAL A 168 -10.57 -0.67 -9.15
CA VAL A 168 -11.18 -0.25 -7.88
C VAL A 168 -12.70 -0.28 -7.93
N GLY A 169 -13.26 -1.16 -8.77
CA GLY A 169 -14.66 -1.60 -8.67
C GLY A 169 -15.66 -0.95 -9.63
N PHE A 170 -15.22 -0.15 -10.60
CA PHE A 170 -16.11 0.40 -11.63
C PHE A 170 -16.11 -0.45 -12.92
N ASP A 171 -17.26 -0.88 -13.42
CA ASP A 171 -17.35 -1.58 -14.70
C ASP A 171 -17.11 -0.65 -15.89
N HIS A 172 -17.54 0.60 -15.77
CA HIS A 172 -17.36 1.64 -16.78
C HIS A 172 -16.74 2.91 -16.20
N TYR A 173 -15.81 3.50 -16.95
CA TYR A 173 -15.32 4.85 -16.67
C TYR A 173 -15.39 5.74 -17.90
N PHE A 174 -15.89 6.95 -17.75
CA PHE A 174 -15.72 7.99 -18.76
C PHE A 174 -15.56 9.36 -18.11
N GLY A 175 -14.51 10.10 -18.46
CA GLY A 175 -14.40 11.50 -18.08
C GLY A 175 -13.00 12.05 -18.02
N VAL A 176 -12.82 13.08 -17.19
CA VAL A 176 -11.57 13.84 -17.09
C VAL A 176 -10.64 13.13 -16.09
N PRO A 177 -9.43 12.71 -16.50
CA PRO A 177 -8.56 11.90 -15.65
C PRO A 177 -7.96 12.65 -14.45
N LEU A 178 -7.86 13.99 -14.52
CA LEU A 178 -7.40 14.87 -13.45
C LEU A 178 -8.43 15.98 -13.19
N VAL A 179 -8.02 17.24 -13.11
CA VAL A 179 -8.87 18.43 -13.08
C VAL A 179 -8.96 19.02 -14.49
N ASN A 180 -10.06 19.68 -14.82
CA ASN A 180 -10.22 20.39 -16.08
C ASN A 180 -9.16 21.50 -16.29
N SER A 181 -8.59 22.09 -15.23
CA SER A 181 -7.44 23.02 -15.34
C SER A 181 -6.06 22.36 -15.53
N GLY A 182 -5.98 21.03 -15.53
CA GLY A 182 -4.75 20.24 -15.58
C GLY A 182 -4.62 19.42 -16.86
N SER A 183 -3.46 19.46 -17.50
CA SER A 183 -3.16 18.58 -18.65
C SER A 183 -3.27 17.10 -18.23
N PRO A 184 -3.79 16.19 -19.07
CA PRO A 184 -3.67 16.22 -20.54
C PRO A 184 -4.75 16.92 -21.37
N TYR A 185 -5.91 17.34 -20.85
CA TYR A 185 -7.01 17.85 -21.69
C TYR A 185 -7.47 16.83 -22.75
N VAL A 186 -7.80 15.64 -22.27
CA VAL A 186 -8.42 14.54 -23.01
C VAL A 186 -9.46 13.90 -22.10
N TYR A 187 -10.41 13.18 -22.69
CA TYR A 187 -11.23 12.24 -21.94
C TYR A 187 -10.58 10.86 -21.93
N VAL A 188 -10.81 10.10 -20.88
CA VAL A 188 -10.52 8.67 -20.82
C VAL A 188 -11.85 7.93 -20.93
N ASN A 189 -11.87 6.87 -21.72
CA ASN A 189 -12.96 5.91 -21.82
C ASN A 189 -12.42 4.54 -21.41
N ASP A 190 -12.85 4.09 -20.24
CA ASP A 190 -12.36 2.91 -19.55
C ASP A 190 -10.84 3.01 -19.32
N ASP A 191 -10.05 2.14 -19.95
CA ASP A 191 -8.60 2.12 -19.82
C ASP A 191 -7.88 2.75 -21.02
N SER A 192 -8.60 3.46 -21.88
CA SER A 192 -8.03 4.06 -23.09
C SER A 192 -8.36 5.55 -23.21
N ILE A 193 -7.54 6.28 -23.95
CA ILE A 193 -7.82 7.67 -24.29
C ILE A 193 -9.02 7.70 -25.24
N PHE A 194 -10.01 8.55 -24.98
CA PHE A 194 -11.15 8.67 -25.88
C PHE A 194 -10.70 9.32 -27.20
N GLY A 195 -10.83 8.58 -28.30
CA GLY A 195 -10.23 8.96 -29.57
C GLY A 195 -8.76 8.56 -29.73
N TYR A 196 -8.28 7.57 -28.95
CA TYR A 196 -6.93 7.02 -29.07
C TYR A 196 -6.59 6.60 -30.51
N ASP A 197 -5.39 6.99 -30.96
CA ASP A 197 -4.78 6.53 -32.20
C ASP A 197 -3.42 5.91 -31.86
N PRO A 198 -3.20 4.61 -32.13
CA PRO A 198 -1.92 3.95 -31.84
C PRO A 198 -0.74 4.54 -32.63
N ASN A 199 -0.99 5.26 -33.73
CA ASN A 199 0.05 5.95 -34.51
C ASN A 199 0.38 7.34 -33.96
N ASP A 200 -0.44 7.88 -33.07
CA ASP A 200 -0.25 9.19 -32.44
C ASP A 200 -0.58 9.12 -30.92
N PRO A 201 0.19 8.33 -30.14
CA PRO A 201 -0.10 8.12 -28.73
C PRO A 201 0.12 9.38 -27.89
N LEU A 202 -0.57 9.46 -26.75
CA LEU A 202 -0.37 10.52 -25.76
C LEU A 202 0.97 10.31 -25.04
N VAL A 203 1.89 11.28 -25.11
CA VAL A 203 3.24 11.15 -24.53
C VAL A 203 3.55 12.34 -23.62
N TYR A 204 3.80 12.06 -22.34
CA TYR A 204 4.19 13.07 -21.36
C TYR A 204 5.61 13.62 -21.61
N GLY A 205 5.79 14.93 -21.42
CA GLY A 205 7.10 15.59 -21.51
C GLY A 205 7.55 15.95 -22.93
N GLY A 206 6.77 15.59 -23.96
CA GLY A 206 7.01 15.99 -25.34
C GLY A 206 6.65 17.45 -25.64
N LYS A 207 7.05 17.95 -26.82
CA LYS A 207 6.62 19.26 -27.30
C LYS A 207 5.12 19.19 -27.62
N PRO A 208 4.27 20.07 -27.06
CA PRO A 208 2.84 20.03 -27.33
C PRO A 208 2.53 20.16 -28.81
N VAL A 209 1.70 19.25 -29.31
CA VAL A 209 1.22 19.24 -30.69
C VAL A 209 -0.09 20.02 -30.84
N SER A 210 -0.84 20.17 -29.74
CA SER A 210 -2.04 20.98 -29.61
C SER A 210 -1.85 22.07 -28.54
N PRO A 211 -2.36 23.30 -28.78
CA PRO A 211 -2.24 24.38 -27.80
C PRO A 211 -3.00 24.08 -26.52
N THR A 212 -2.60 24.74 -25.43
CA THR A 212 -3.43 24.74 -24.21
C THR A 212 -4.72 25.50 -24.51
N PRO A 213 -5.91 24.95 -24.23
CA PRO A 213 -7.15 25.71 -24.38
C PRO A 213 -7.10 26.99 -23.54
N THR A 214 -7.42 28.13 -24.16
CA THR A 214 -7.38 29.46 -23.52
C THR A 214 -8.78 30.03 -23.40
N PHE A 215 -9.03 30.72 -22.30
CA PHE A 215 -10.31 31.35 -21.99
C PHE A 215 -10.09 32.80 -21.56
N PRO A 216 -11.15 33.64 -21.56
CA PRO A 216 -11.11 34.97 -20.95
C PRO A 216 -10.59 34.91 -19.52
N ALA A 217 -9.91 35.97 -19.07
CA ALA A 217 -9.15 35.93 -17.83
C ALA A 217 -10.04 35.73 -16.58
N GLU A 218 -11.30 36.13 -16.64
CA GLU A 218 -12.37 35.88 -15.67
C GLU A 218 -12.68 34.38 -15.49
N ALA A 219 -12.51 33.55 -16.53
CA ALA A 219 -12.69 32.11 -16.45
C ALA A 219 -11.53 31.41 -15.70
N SER A 220 -10.46 32.12 -15.34
CA SER A 220 -9.19 31.57 -14.84
C SER A 220 -8.36 30.87 -15.93
N ILE A 221 -7.16 30.43 -15.55
CA ILE A 221 -6.16 29.88 -16.48
C ILE A 221 -6.01 28.37 -16.33
N LYS A 222 -5.73 27.70 -17.44
CA LYS A 222 -5.29 26.31 -17.48
C LYS A 222 -3.77 26.20 -17.34
N SER A 223 -3.31 25.06 -16.82
CA SER A 223 -1.88 24.74 -16.82
C SER A 223 -1.36 24.50 -18.25
N PRO A 224 -0.09 24.78 -18.58
CA PRO A 224 0.41 24.50 -19.92
C PRO A 224 0.32 23.01 -20.26
N ASN A 225 -0.23 22.67 -21.43
CA ASN A 225 -0.22 21.31 -21.96
C ASN A 225 1.23 20.80 -21.99
N ARG A 226 1.44 19.59 -21.47
CA ARG A 226 2.76 18.94 -21.33
C ARG A 226 2.90 17.69 -22.19
N PHE A 227 1.95 17.45 -23.09
CA PHE A 227 1.86 16.22 -23.85
C PHE A 227 2.07 16.46 -25.33
N SER A 228 2.86 15.58 -25.97
CA SER A 228 2.87 15.43 -27.42
C SER A 228 1.95 14.30 -27.86
N GLY A 229 1.58 14.31 -29.13
CA GLY A 229 0.68 13.33 -29.75
C GLY A 229 -0.78 13.49 -29.32
N ALA A 230 -1.60 12.46 -29.57
CA ALA A 230 -3.03 12.41 -29.30
C ALA A 230 -3.84 13.57 -29.90
N LEU A 231 -3.50 14.04 -31.11
CA LEU A 231 -4.16 15.16 -31.78
C LEU A 231 -5.68 14.99 -31.84
N LYS A 232 -6.14 13.80 -32.26
CA LYS A 232 -7.56 13.47 -32.33
C LYS A 232 -8.26 13.56 -30.98
N ALA A 233 -7.63 13.07 -29.91
CA ALA A 233 -8.19 13.16 -28.57
C ALA A 233 -8.28 14.61 -28.07
N HIS A 234 -7.29 15.43 -28.41
CA HIS A 234 -7.29 16.87 -28.09
C HIS A 234 -8.33 17.65 -28.89
N GLU A 235 -8.61 17.28 -30.14
CA GLU A 235 -9.69 17.88 -30.96
C GLU A 235 -11.09 17.55 -30.42
N ILE A 236 -11.26 16.35 -29.84
CA ILE A 236 -12.52 15.93 -29.21
C ILE A 236 -12.75 16.67 -27.89
N TYR A 237 -11.69 16.98 -27.14
CA TYR A 237 -11.80 17.61 -25.85
C TYR A 237 -12.26 19.07 -25.95
N ASP A 238 -13.45 19.33 -25.41
CA ASP A 238 -14.06 20.66 -25.36
C ASP A 238 -14.55 20.92 -23.93
N ASP A 239 -13.92 21.90 -23.27
CA ASP A 239 -14.19 22.22 -21.86
C ASP A 239 -15.61 22.76 -21.68
N GLU A 240 -16.10 23.59 -22.61
CA GLU A 240 -17.44 24.18 -22.55
C GLU A 240 -18.55 23.16 -22.83
N LYS A 241 -18.19 22.00 -23.38
CA LYS A 241 -19.14 20.89 -23.60
C LYS A 241 -18.99 19.75 -22.60
N THR A 242 -18.02 19.83 -21.68
CA THR A 242 -17.74 18.73 -20.75
C THR A 242 -18.96 18.40 -19.88
N GLY A 243 -19.62 19.40 -19.28
CA GLY A 243 -20.81 19.19 -18.44
C GLY A 243 -21.97 18.53 -19.21
N THR A 244 -22.25 19.04 -20.42
CA THR A 244 -23.28 18.46 -21.31
C THR A 244 -22.94 17.02 -21.71
N LEU A 245 -21.70 16.75 -22.15
CA LEU A 245 -21.26 15.42 -22.58
C LEU A 245 -21.33 14.38 -21.45
N LEU A 246 -20.91 14.75 -20.24
CA LEU A 246 -20.99 13.87 -19.08
C LEU A 246 -22.45 13.56 -18.72
N THR A 247 -23.33 14.56 -18.78
CA THR A 247 -24.76 14.41 -18.50
C THR A 247 -25.43 13.50 -19.52
N ASP A 248 -25.22 13.74 -20.83
CA ASP A 248 -25.76 12.90 -21.89
C ASP A 248 -25.36 11.43 -21.74
N ARG A 249 -24.09 11.19 -21.37
CA ARG A 249 -23.58 9.84 -21.12
C ARG A 249 -24.18 9.20 -19.89
N ALA A 250 -24.37 9.96 -18.81
CA ALA A 250 -24.99 9.46 -17.59
C ALA A 250 -26.47 9.12 -17.81
N VAL A 251 -27.25 10.00 -18.45
CA VAL A 251 -28.65 9.75 -18.84
C VAL A 251 -28.78 8.52 -19.73
N LYS A 252 -27.89 8.41 -20.73
CA LYS A 252 -27.83 7.23 -21.61
C LYS A 252 -27.54 5.96 -20.82
N TRP A 253 -26.53 5.98 -19.95
CA TRP A 253 -26.13 4.81 -19.17
C TRP A 253 -27.22 4.38 -18.18
N ILE A 254 -27.87 5.33 -17.49
CA ILE A 254 -29.04 5.07 -16.63
C ILE A 254 -30.15 4.38 -17.44
N THR A 255 -30.45 4.88 -18.63
CA THR A 255 -31.47 4.31 -19.52
C THR A 255 -31.10 2.89 -19.97
N GLU A 256 -29.82 2.63 -20.28
CA GLU A 256 -29.31 1.30 -20.64
C GLU A 256 -29.33 0.33 -19.46
N LYS A 257 -29.17 0.83 -18.23
CA LYS A 257 -29.13 0.04 -16.99
C LYS A 257 -30.44 0.01 -16.21
N LYS A 258 -31.52 0.56 -16.75
CA LYS A 258 -32.82 0.64 -16.06
C LYS A 258 -33.37 -0.71 -15.58
N ASP A 259 -32.99 -1.81 -16.20
CA ASP A 259 -33.46 -3.16 -15.85
C ASP A 259 -32.55 -3.90 -14.85
N GLU A 260 -31.41 -3.31 -14.46
CA GLU A 260 -30.40 -3.86 -13.53
C GLU A 260 -30.20 -2.93 -12.31
N PRO A 261 -29.97 -3.42 -11.08
CA PRO A 261 -29.53 -2.53 -10.00
C PRO A 261 -28.18 -1.88 -10.35
N PHE A 262 -28.04 -0.57 -10.14
CA PHE A 262 -26.82 0.14 -10.51
C PHE A 262 -26.32 1.13 -9.46
N PHE A 263 -25.01 1.34 -9.47
CA PHE A 263 -24.33 2.40 -8.73
C PHE A 263 -23.65 3.36 -9.72
N LEU A 264 -24.10 4.61 -9.73
CA LEU A 264 -23.52 5.68 -10.52
C LEU A 264 -22.77 6.66 -9.61
N TYR A 265 -21.45 6.70 -9.77
CA TYR A 265 -20.60 7.77 -9.26
C TYR A 265 -20.47 8.88 -10.31
N PHE A 266 -21.34 9.88 -10.26
CA PHE A 266 -21.37 11.02 -11.19
C PHE A 266 -20.54 12.19 -10.63
N ALA A 267 -19.28 12.25 -11.03
CA ALA A 267 -18.27 13.11 -10.41
C ALA A 267 -17.96 14.34 -11.27
N THR A 268 -18.75 15.41 -11.19
CA THR A 268 -18.63 16.52 -12.15
C THR A 268 -17.38 17.39 -11.91
N PRO A 269 -16.71 17.92 -12.95
CA PRO A 269 -15.70 18.97 -12.77
C PRO A 269 -16.34 20.32 -12.41
N ASN A 270 -17.67 20.45 -12.52
CA ASN A 270 -18.38 21.65 -12.09
C ASN A 270 -18.29 21.78 -10.56
N ILE A 271 -17.94 22.93 -9.99
CA ILE A 271 -17.67 24.24 -10.62
C ILE A 271 -16.18 24.61 -10.66
N HIS A 272 -15.28 23.63 -10.65
CA HIS A 272 -13.84 23.85 -10.62
C HIS A 272 -13.33 24.63 -11.83
N HIS A 273 -12.42 25.56 -11.57
CA HIS A 273 -11.82 26.38 -12.61
C HIS A 273 -11.05 25.55 -13.67
N PRO A 274 -10.92 26.03 -14.91
CA PRO A 274 -11.54 27.25 -15.40
C PRO A 274 -13.07 27.15 -15.45
N PHE A 275 -13.75 28.28 -15.24
CA PHE A 275 -15.20 28.34 -15.27
C PHE A 275 -15.65 28.46 -16.72
N THR A 276 -15.99 27.33 -17.30
CA THR A 276 -16.27 27.16 -18.73
C THR A 276 -17.69 26.63 -18.93
N PRO A 277 -18.70 27.37 -18.44
CA PRO A 277 -20.07 26.93 -18.62
C PRO A 277 -20.41 26.80 -20.10
N ALA A 278 -21.24 25.82 -20.44
CA ALA A 278 -21.74 25.69 -21.81
C ALA A 278 -22.36 27.01 -22.29
N PRO A 279 -22.29 27.35 -23.59
CA PRO A 279 -22.73 28.65 -24.10
C PRO A 279 -24.13 29.09 -23.65
N ARG A 280 -25.05 28.14 -23.41
CA ARG A 280 -26.42 28.39 -22.93
C ARG A 280 -26.52 28.89 -21.48
N PHE A 281 -25.48 28.75 -20.67
CA PHE A 281 -25.47 29.17 -19.27
C PHE A 281 -24.70 30.46 -19.00
N LYS A 282 -23.92 30.95 -19.98
CA LYS A 282 -23.18 32.20 -19.86
C LYS A 282 -24.14 33.39 -19.69
N GLY A 283 -23.97 34.14 -18.61
CA GLY A 283 -24.81 35.28 -18.25
C GLY A 283 -26.15 34.93 -17.61
N THR A 284 -26.35 33.67 -17.19
CA THR A 284 -27.60 33.27 -16.53
C THR A 284 -27.63 33.62 -15.05
N SER A 285 -26.49 33.90 -14.42
CA SER A 285 -26.37 34.22 -13.01
C SER A 285 -25.95 35.67 -12.75
N GLN A 286 -26.17 36.15 -11.52
CA GLN A 286 -25.66 37.46 -11.07
C GLN A 286 -24.18 37.40 -10.65
N CYS A 287 -23.56 36.22 -10.67
CA CYS A 287 -22.20 35.98 -10.18
C CYS A 287 -21.19 35.73 -11.31
N GLY A 288 -21.54 36.10 -12.55
CA GLY A 288 -20.72 35.86 -13.74
C GLY A 288 -20.43 34.37 -13.96
N LEU A 289 -19.28 34.06 -14.56
CA LEU A 289 -18.93 32.67 -14.92
C LEU A 289 -18.92 31.71 -13.73
N TYR A 290 -18.70 32.19 -12.51
CA TYR A 290 -18.79 31.37 -11.29
C TYR A 290 -20.22 30.83 -11.12
N GLY A 291 -21.20 31.72 -11.10
CA GLY A 291 -22.60 31.35 -10.93
C GLY A 291 -23.19 30.66 -12.15
N ASP A 292 -22.75 31.03 -13.34
CA ASP A 292 -23.18 30.39 -14.58
C ASP A 292 -22.80 28.89 -14.59
N PHE A 293 -21.65 28.55 -14.01
CA PHE A 293 -21.22 27.17 -13.90
C PHE A 293 -21.97 26.41 -12.80
N VAL A 294 -22.44 27.11 -11.75
CA VAL A 294 -23.39 26.57 -10.76
C VAL A 294 -24.75 26.31 -11.41
N HIS A 295 -25.24 27.20 -12.27
CA HIS A 295 -26.49 26.99 -13.01
C HIS A 295 -26.38 25.82 -14.00
N GLU A 296 -25.23 25.62 -14.65
CA GLU A 296 -25.00 24.40 -15.44
C GLU A 296 -25.05 23.16 -14.54
N LEU A 297 -24.39 23.17 -13.39
CA LEU A 297 -24.43 22.06 -12.43
C LEU A 297 -25.87 21.75 -11.98
N ASP A 298 -26.67 22.77 -11.65
CA ASP A 298 -28.07 22.61 -11.28
C ASP A 298 -28.87 21.93 -12.40
N TRP A 299 -28.69 22.37 -13.65
CA TRP A 299 -29.27 21.70 -14.81
C TRP A 299 -28.82 20.23 -14.93
N MET A 300 -27.52 19.95 -14.75
CA MET A 300 -27.01 18.57 -14.80
C MET A 300 -27.72 17.68 -13.77
N VAL A 301 -27.91 18.16 -12.54
CA VAL A 301 -28.67 17.44 -11.50
C VAL A 301 -30.11 17.21 -11.94
N GLY A 302 -30.76 18.23 -12.49
CA GLY A 302 -32.11 18.14 -13.05
C GLY A 302 -32.24 17.03 -14.10
N GLU A 303 -31.32 16.96 -15.05
CA GLU A 303 -31.34 15.91 -16.09
C GLU A 303 -31.13 14.50 -15.53
N ILE A 304 -30.26 14.33 -14.52
CA ILE A 304 -30.06 13.03 -13.87
C ILE A 304 -31.35 12.60 -13.15
N VAL A 305 -31.95 13.49 -12.36
CA VAL A 305 -33.21 13.19 -11.65
C VAL A 305 -34.34 12.92 -12.62
N LYS A 306 -34.49 13.75 -13.66
CA LYS A 306 -35.47 13.57 -14.72
C LYS A 306 -35.28 12.23 -15.46
N SER A 307 -34.03 11.81 -15.70
CA SER A 307 -33.76 10.50 -16.31
C SER A 307 -34.21 9.34 -15.43
N LEU A 308 -34.13 9.46 -14.10
CA LEU A 308 -34.67 8.45 -13.20
C LEU A 308 -36.20 8.42 -13.27
N GLU A 309 -36.85 9.59 -13.36
CA GLU A 309 -38.30 9.72 -13.50
C GLU A 309 -38.81 9.15 -14.82
N ASP A 310 -38.20 9.54 -15.95
CA ASP A 310 -38.57 9.08 -17.28
C ASP A 310 -38.42 7.56 -17.45
N ASN A 311 -37.50 6.94 -16.70
CA ASN A 311 -37.29 5.49 -16.70
C ASN A 311 -38.05 4.75 -15.58
N GLY A 312 -38.85 5.44 -14.76
CA GLY A 312 -39.63 4.83 -13.67
C GLY A 312 -38.78 4.27 -12.52
N LEU A 313 -37.60 4.84 -12.29
CA LEU A 313 -36.62 4.36 -11.29
C LEU A 313 -36.67 5.13 -9.97
N THR A 314 -37.37 6.26 -9.93
CA THR A 314 -37.35 7.25 -8.83
C THR A 314 -37.68 6.66 -7.47
N ASP A 315 -38.72 5.83 -7.36
CA ASP A 315 -39.21 5.33 -6.06
C ASP A 315 -38.22 4.40 -5.36
N ASN A 316 -37.35 3.73 -6.13
CA ASN A 316 -36.35 2.78 -5.62
C ASN A 316 -34.92 3.21 -5.97
N THR A 317 -34.63 4.51 -5.89
CA THR A 317 -33.28 5.04 -6.09
C THR A 317 -32.91 5.99 -4.94
N LEU A 318 -31.77 5.74 -4.31
CA LEU A 318 -31.13 6.69 -3.41
C LEU A 318 -30.27 7.67 -4.22
N VAL A 319 -30.66 8.95 -4.22
CA VAL A 319 -29.87 10.04 -4.81
C VAL A 319 -29.16 10.81 -3.71
N LEU A 320 -27.84 10.88 -3.79
CA LEU A 320 -26.98 11.65 -2.90
C LEU A 320 -26.28 12.74 -3.69
N PHE A 321 -26.31 13.97 -3.20
CA PHE A 321 -25.61 15.12 -3.77
C PHE A 321 -24.65 15.72 -2.74
N THR A 322 -23.38 15.88 -3.09
CA THR A 322 -22.38 16.55 -2.24
C THR A 322 -21.16 17.05 -3.04
N SER A 323 -20.21 17.72 -2.37
CA SER A 323 -19.02 18.33 -2.96
C SER A 323 -17.72 17.79 -2.38
N ASP A 324 -16.64 17.70 -3.16
CA ASP A 324 -15.36 17.18 -2.68
C ASP A 324 -14.66 18.07 -1.64
N ASN A 325 -14.89 19.38 -1.69
CA ASN A 325 -14.43 20.36 -0.71
C ASN A 325 -15.23 21.67 -0.87
N GLY A 326 -15.04 22.61 0.05
CA GLY A 326 -15.69 23.92 -0.03
C GLY A 326 -15.17 24.82 -1.17
N ALA A 327 -15.75 26.02 -1.29
CA ALA A 327 -15.51 26.91 -2.43
C ALA A 327 -14.07 27.42 -2.52
N MET A 328 -13.61 27.66 -3.75
CA MET A 328 -12.31 28.27 -4.05
C MET A 328 -12.45 29.75 -4.39
N LEU A 329 -11.73 30.62 -3.67
CA LEU A 329 -11.76 32.08 -3.89
C LEU A 329 -10.76 32.58 -4.95
N ASN A 330 -10.82 31.98 -6.13
CA ASN A 330 -10.05 32.41 -7.31
C ASN A 330 -10.67 33.69 -7.93
N ARG A 331 -10.31 34.06 -9.18
CA ARG A 331 -10.81 35.31 -9.78
C ARG A 331 -12.33 35.39 -9.88
N ALA A 332 -12.97 34.40 -10.50
CA ALA A 332 -14.43 34.40 -10.64
C ALA A 332 -15.12 34.33 -9.27
N GLY A 333 -14.60 33.52 -8.33
CA GLY A 333 -15.12 33.47 -6.96
C GLY A 333 -15.05 34.82 -6.24
N ARG A 334 -13.97 35.59 -6.43
CA ARG A 334 -13.89 36.98 -5.90
C ARG A 334 -14.89 37.91 -6.55
N ASP A 335 -15.11 37.75 -7.85
CA ASP A 335 -16.06 38.58 -8.58
C ASP A 335 -17.49 38.27 -8.14
N ALA A 336 -17.81 37.00 -7.84
CA ALA A 336 -19.05 36.60 -7.18
C ALA A 336 -19.20 37.24 -5.79
N VAL A 337 -18.14 37.23 -4.97
CA VAL A 337 -18.16 37.90 -3.65
C VAL A 337 -18.39 39.41 -3.77
N LYS A 338 -17.77 40.09 -4.73
CA LYS A 338 -18.05 41.52 -5.00
C LYS A 338 -19.48 41.77 -5.46
N ALA A 339 -20.10 40.80 -6.14
CA ALA A 339 -21.51 40.83 -6.52
C ALA A 339 -22.44 40.57 -5.32
N GLY A 340 -21.90 40.32 -4.13
CA GLY A 340 -22.63 40.10 -2.88
C GLY A 340 -22.97 38.64 -2.61
N HIS A 341 -22.38 37.70 -3.36
CA HIS A 341 -22.52 36.27 -3.09
C HIS A 341 -21.59 35.82 -1.96
N GLN A 342 -21.99 34.81 -1.19
CA GLN A 342 -21.17 34.23 -0.12
C GLN A 342 -20.97 32.74 -0.38
N PRO A 343 -19.90 32.33 -1.10
CA PRO A 343 -19.73 30.96 -1.55
C PRO A 343 -19.80 29.88 -0.47
N ASN A 344 -19.31 30.18 0.74
CA ASN A 344 -19.36 29.27 1.89
C ASN A 344 -20.38 29.72 2.95
N GLY A 345 -21.29 30.63 2.62
CA GLY A 345 -22.25 31.18 3.57
C GLY A 345 -21.56 31.93 4.70
N GLU A 346 -21.89 31.61 5.95
CA GLU A 346 -21.28 32.18 7.16
C GLU A 346 -19.91 31.54 7.52
N LEU A 347 -19.57 30.41 6.91
CA LEU A 347 -18.48 29.56 7.35
C LEU A 347 -17.11 30.14 6.99
N LEU A 348 -16.20 30.15 7.96
CA LEU A 348 -14.86 30.71 7.77
C LEU A 348 -14.03 29.88 6.77
N GLY A 349 -13.37 30.56 5.84
CA GLY A 349 -12.35 29.96 5.00
C GLY A 349 -12.84 29.36 3.69
N PHE A 350 -11.93 28.68 3.00
CA PHE A 350 -12.07 28.27 1.60
C PHE A 350 -11.25 27.00 1.35
N LYS A 351 -11.42 26.39 0.15
CA LYS A 351 -10.60 25.27 -0.36
C LYS A 351 -9.13 25.38 0.03
N PHE A 352 -8.52 24.23 0.28
CA PHE A 352 -7.18 23.98 0.81
C PHE A 352 -7.01 24.23 2.31
N GLY A 353 -7.88 25.01 2.96
CA GLY A 353 -7.81 25.30 4.39
C GLY A 353 -8.79 24.48 5.24
N VAL A 354 -8.44 24.19 6.49
CA VAL A 354 -9.24 23.38 7.43
C VAL A 354 -10.23 24.20 8.28
N TRP A 355 -10.42 25.48 7.98
CA TRP A 355 -11.58 26.18 8.54
C TRP A 355 -12.86 25.64 7.89
N GLU A 356 -14.00 25.80 8.55
CA GLU A 356 -15.28 25.16 8.25
C GLU A 356 -15.68 25.31 6.78
N GLY A 357 -15.50 26.49 6.17
CA GLY A 357 -15.79 26.74 4.76
C GLY A 357 -14.87 26.02 3.76
N GLY A 358 -13.83 25.32 4.22
CA GLY A 358 -12.96 24.51 3.38
C GLY A 358 -13.41 23.06 3.23
N HIS A 359 -14.14 22.51 4.20
CA HIS A 359 -14.50 21.08 4.24
C HIS A 359 -15.95 20.79 4.66
N ARG A 360 -16.67 21.72 5.30
CA ARG A 360 -18.12 21.60 5.44
C ARG A 360 -18.74 21.87 4.07
N VAL A 361 -19.50 20.91 3.58
CA VAL A 361 -20.02 20.87 2.20
C VAL A 361 -21.51 20.60 2.22
N PRO A 362 -22.27 21.01 1.19
CA PRO A 362 -23.67 20.63 1.11
C PRO A 362 -23.78 19.12 0.99
N LEU A 363 -24.74 18.51 1.69
CA LEU A 363 -25.14 17.12 1.46
C LEU A 363 -26.66 17.01 1.46
N ILE A 364 -27.20 16.42 0.39
CA ILE A 364 -28.64 16.20 0.21
C ILE A 364 -28.86 14.72 -0.13
N ALA A 365 -29.84 14.10 0.50
CA ALA A 365 -30.25 12.73 0.24
C ALA A 365 -31.75 12.66 -0.10
N LYS A 366 -32.10 12.05 -1.23
CA LYS A 366 -33.49 11.78 -1.64
C LYS A 366 -33.68 10.29 -1.87
N TRP A 367 -34.69 9.71 -1.24
CA TRP A 367 -35.18 8.37 -1.52
C TRP A 367 -36.68 8.32 -1.18
N PRO A 368 -37.57 8.43 -2.19
CA PRO A 368 -39.01 8.50 -1.97
C PRO A 368 -39.53 7.33 -1.12
N GLY A 369 -40.40 7.62 -0.15
CA GLY A 369 -40.98 6.61 0.75
C GLY A 369 -40.03 6.05 1.82
N LYS A 370 -38.72 6.34 1.75
CA LYS A 370 -37.71 5.91 2.74
C LYS A 370 -37.11 7.07 3.52
N ILE A 371 -36.85 8.20 2.85
CA ILE A 371 -36.40 9.45 3.45
C ILE A 371 -37.58 10.42 3.50
N LYS A 372 -37.82 11.01 4.68
CA LYS A 372 -38.91 11.99 4.85
C LYS A 372 -38.60 13.30 4.10
N PRO A 373 -39.44 13.72 3.14
CA PRO A 373 -39.22 14.95 2.37
C PRO A 373 -39.20 16.21 3.23
N GLY A 374 -38.44 17.21 2.78
CA GLY A 374 -38.36 18.55 3.35
C GLY A 374 -37.70 18.60 4.73
N THR A 375 -36.97 17.56 5.11
CA THR A 375 -36.35 17.48 6.43
C THR A 375 -34.91 18.00 6.44
N GLN A 376 -34.42 18.30 7.63
CA GLN A 376 -33.03 18.67 7.89
C GLN A 376 -32.45 17.74 8.96
N SER A 377 -31.17 17.40 8.80
CA SER A 377 -30.35 16.75 9.83
C SER A 377 -29.18 17.65 10.21
N ASP A 378 -28.86 17.68 11.50
CA ASP A 378 -27.66 18.30 12.05
C ASP A 378 -26.65 17.27 12.59
N GLN A 379 -26.88 15.98 12.32
CA GLN A 379 -25.92 14.92 12.63
C GLN A 379 -24.54 15.22 12.03
N LEU A 380 -23.51 15.10 12.86
CA LEU A 380 -22.12 15.15 12.41
C LEU A 380 -21.87 13.96 11.49
N ILE A 381 -21.62 14.21 10.20
CA ILE A 381 -21.34 13.16 9.22
C ILE A 381 -20.14 13.52 8.35
N SER A 382 -19.46 12.48 7.85
CA SER A 382 -18.31 12.63 6.95
C SER A 382 -18.52 11.83 5.68
N GLN A 383 -18.00 12.31 4.55
CA GLN A 383 -18.01 11.52 3.31
C GLN A 383 -17.24 10.20 3.40
N VAL A 384 -16.30 10.08 4.35
CA VAL A 384 -15.65 8.80 4.69
C VAL A 384 -16.67 7.75 5.15
N ASP A 385 -17.82 8.16 5.71
CA ASP A 385 -18.88 7.29 6.22
C ASP A 385 -19.72 6.63 5.11
N LEU A 386 -19.63 7.14 3.88
CA LEU A 386 -20.37 6.57 2.75
C LEU A 386 -19.93 5.13 2.44
N PHE A 387 -18.68 4.78 2.73
CA PHE A 387 -18.20 3.41 2.57
C PHE A 387 -18.97 2.42 3.47
N ALA A 388 -18.95 2.60 4.79
CA ALA A 388 -19.70 1.74 5.72
C ALA A 388 -21.22 1.85 5.51
N THR A 389 -21.73 3.02 5.13
CA THR A 389 -23.15 3.23 4.81
C THR A 389 -23.59 2.40 3.61
N PHE A 390 -22.81 2.37 2.54
CA PHE A 390 -23.14 1.57 1.36
C PHE A 390 -22.91 0.08 1.58
N SER A 391 -21.95 -0.31 2.40
CA SER A 391 -21.82 -1.71 2.84
C SER A 391 -23.05 -2.16 3.63
N ALA A 392 -23.55 -1.31 4.55
CA ALA A 392 -24.79 -1.60 5.27
C ALA A 392 -26.01 -1.64 4.35
N LEU A 393 -26.13 -0.67 3.42
CA LEU A 393 -27.22 -0.61 2.44
C LEU A 393 -27.27 -1.87 1.56
N THR A 394 -26.11 -2.47 1.27
CA THR A 394 -25.97 -3.66 0.43
C THR A 394 -25.84 -4.96 1.24
N GLU A 395 -26.11 -4.90 2.55
CA GLU A 395 -26.07 -6.04 3.47
C GLU A 395 -24.74 -6.80 3.42
N GLN A 396 -23.63 -6.05 3.53
CA GLN A 396 -22.26 -6.59 3.59
C GLN A 396 -21.69 -6.39 4.98
N GLU A 397 -21.19 -7.50 5.55
CA GLU A 397 -20.38 -7.45 6.76
C GLU A 397 -19.00 -6.90 6.41
N MET A 398 -18.58 -5.87 7.16
CA MET A 398 -17.30 -5.22 6.98
C MET A 398 -16.25 -5.89 7.90
N PRO A 399 -15.08 -6.31 7.40
CA PRO A 399 -13.99 -6.81 8.23
C PRO A 399 -13.61 -5.77 9.31
N SER A 400 -13.42 -6.20 10.56
CA SER A 400 -13.14 -5.29 11.69
C SER A 400 -11.83 -4.50 11.54
N SER A 401 -10.89 -4.96 10.71
CA SER A 401 -9.65 -4.24 10.35
C SER A 401 -9.87 -3.09 9.36
N GLU A 402 -10.96 -3.11 8.58
CA GLU A 402 -11.32 -2.11 7.56
C GLU A 402 -12.18 -0.95 8.13
N GLN A 403 -12.64 -1.06 9.38
CA GLN A 403 -13.56 -0.12 10.05
C GLN A 403 -12.91 1.03 10.84
N LYS A 404 -11.64 1.38 10.63
CA LYS A 404 -10.98 2.34 11.55
C LYS A 404 -11.53 3.78 11.50
N ASP A 405 -12.07 4.23 10.36
CA ASP A 405 -12.45 5.65 10.18
C ASP A 405 -13.89 5.88 9.66
N SER A 406 -14.52 4.88 9.01
CA SER A 406 -15.86 4.95 8.41
C SER A 406 -16.94 4.35 9.33
N ILE A 407 -18.01 5.10 9.59
CA ILE A 407 -19.17 4.65 10.36
C ILE A 407 -20.43 4.58 9.49
N ASN A 408 -21.40 3.75 9.86
CA ASN A 408 -22.65 3.65 9.12
C ASN A 408 -23.56 4.85 9.44
N MET A 409 -23.76 5.77 8.48
CA MET A 409 -24.67 6.91 8.60
C MET A 409 -26.05 6.68 7.96
N LEU A 410 -26.37 5.46 7.50
CA LEU A 410 -27.69 5.14 6.93
C LEU A 410 -28.86 5.55 7.85
N PRO A 411 -28.79 5.38 9.19
CA PRO A 411 -29.86 5.83 10.08
C PRO A 411 -30.13 7.34 10.00
N ALA A 412 -29.10 8.18 9.83
CA ALA A 412 -29.25 9.62 9.68
C ALA A 412 -29.89 10.02 8.33
N LEU A 413 -29.75 9.17 7.31
CA LEU A 413 -30.49 9.37 6.06
C LEU A 413 -31.99 9.12 6.27
N LEU A 414 -32.34 8.02 6.94
CA LEU A 414 -33.71 7.49 7.02
C LEU A 414 -34.56 8.14 8.13
N GLU A 415 -34.08 8.20 9.37
CA GLU A 415 -34.94 8.35 10.55
C GLU A 415 -34.63 9.57 11.45
N GLU A 416 -33.47 10.21 11.28
CA GLU A 416 -32.90 11.22 12.21
C GLU A 416 -32.73 10.69 13.65
N PRO A 417 -31.63 9.96 13.92
CA PRO A 417 -31.34 9.47 15.27
C PRO A 417 -31.20 10.63 16.27
N SER A 418 -31.65 10.41 17.51
CA SER A 418 -31.46 11.36 18.60
C SER A 418 -30.01 11.38 19.12
N ASP A 419 -29.36 10.23 19.10
CA ASP A 419 -27.96 10.09 19.53
C ASP A 419 -27.01 10.37 18.35
N PRO A 420 -25.84 10.99 18.60
CA PRO A 420 -24.87 11.26 17.55
C PRO A 420 -24.28 9.96 17.01
N LEU A 421 -24.36 9.76 15.69
CA LEU A 421 -23.70 8.61 15.04
C LEU A 421 -22.18 8.75 15.08
N ARG A 422 -21.69 9.97 14.89
CA ARG A 422 -20.27 10.33 14.93
C ARG A 422 -20.01 11.30 16.07
N THR A 423 -19.01 11.00 16.88
CA THR A 423 -18.57 11.89 17.96
C THR A 423 -17.23 12.55 17.67
N GLU A 424 -16.45 12.01 16.72
CA GLU A 424 -15.10 12.47 16.38
C GLU A 424 -14.89 12.55 14.87
N LEU A 425 -14.12 13.53 14.38
CA LEU A 425 -13.82 13.71 12.96
C LEU A 425 -12.41 14.26 12.74
N VAL A 426 -11.65 13.68 11.80
CA VAL A 426 -10.34 14.19 11.38
C VAL A 426 -10.47 14.93 10.06
N LEU A 427 -9.82 16.08 9.95
CA LEU A 427 -9.95 16.99 8.81
C LEU A 427 -8.57 17.35 8.25
N ALA A 428 -8.31 16.94 7.00
CA ALA A 428 -7.03 17.13 6.34
C ALA A 428 -6.97 18.44 5.52
N PRO A 429 -6.15 19.45 5.88
CA PRO A 429 -5.85 20.61 5.03
C PRO A 429 -4.84 20.29 3.92
N ARG A 430 -4.46 21.32 3.15
CA ARG A 430 -3.28 21.26 2.27
C ARG A 430 -1.95 21.18 3.01
N GLN A 431 -1.82 21.87 4.13
CA GLN A 431 -0.57 21.93 4.90
C GLN A 431 -0.66 20.97 6.10
N PRO A 432 0.11 19.87 6.15
CA PRO A 432 -0.03 18.83 7.17
C PRO A 432 0.00 19.32 8.62
N ARG A 433 0.75 20.38 8.90
CA ARG A 433 0.85 20.97 10.24
C ARG A 433 -0.48 21.52 10.79
N ASN A 434 -1.40 21.87 9.90
CA ASN A 434 -2.72 22.40 10.22
C ASN A 434 -3.77 21.28 10.36
N LEU A 435 -3.38 20.00 10.42
CA LEU A 435 -4.33 18.90 10.66
C LEU A 435 -5.25 19.26 11.84
N ALA A 436 -6.54 18.98 11.69
CA ALA A 436 -7.54 19.29 12.70
C ALA A 436 -8.32 18.04 13.11
N VAL A 437 -8.83 18.08 14.34
CA VAL A 437 -9.75 17.09 14.86
C VAL A 437 -10.93 17.80 15.50
N ARG A 438 -12.12 17.26 15.28
CA ARG A 438 -13.36 17.65 15.97
C ARG A 438 -13.77 16.54 16.91
N LYS A 439 -14.19 16.89 18.13
CA LYS A 439 -14.80 15.97 19.11
C LYS A 439 -15.96 16.68 19.78
N GLY A 440 -17.18 16.18 19.56
CA GLY A 440 -18.41 16.89 19.92
C GLY A 440 -18.43 18.30 19.31
N ASN A 441 -18.58 19.31 20.17
CA ASN A 441 -18.68 20.71 19.75
C ASN A 441 -17.30 21.37 19.51
N TRP A 442 -16.21 20.73 19.94
CA TRP A 442 -14.87 21.31 19.86
C TRP A 442 -14.18 21.00 18.55
N LEU A 443 -13.64 22.02 17.88
CA LEU A 443 -12.72 21.89 16.76
C LEU A 443 -11.34 22.41 17.15
N TYR A 444 -10.33 21.54 17.10
CA TYR A 444 -8.93 21.88 17.35
C TYR A 444 -8.11 21.82 16.07
N ILE A 445 -7.38 22.91 15.77
CA ILE A 445 -6.48 23.01 14.62
C ILE A 445 -5.05 23.15 15.12
N GLY A 446 -4.17 22.20 14.77
CA GLY A 446 -2.84 22.09 15.35
C GLY A 446 -1.82 23.19 15.00
N ALA A 447 -2.22 24.24 14.28
CA ALA A 447 -1.37 25.37 13.91
C ALA A 447 -2.19 26.64 13.61
N ARG A 448 -1.52 27.80 13.56
CA ARG A 448 -2.10 29.09 13.09
C ARG A 448 -2.57 29.02 11.64
N GLY A 449 -3.66 29.74 11.36
CA GLY A 449 -4.25 29.87 10.03
C GLY A 449 -4.95 28.60 9.55
N SER A 450 -5.46 28.63 8.32
CA SER A 450 -6.25 27.51 7.78
C SER A 450 -5.41 26.34 7.26
N GLY A 451 -4.13 26.55 6.96
CA GLY A 451 -3.32 25.57 6.23
C GLY A 451 -3.56 25.52 4.72
N GLY A 452 -4.34 26.46 4.18
CA GLY A 452 -4.56 26.62 2.74
C GLY A 452 -3.58 27.58 2.07
N PHE A 453 -4.07 28.31 1.06
CA PHE A 453 -3.34 29.40 0.42
C PHE A 453 -3.17 30.60 1.34
N ASN A 454 -2.03 31.29 1.25
CA ASN A 454 -1.67 32.44 2.11
C ASN A 454 -1.21 33.66 1.28
N GLY A 455 -1.41 33.66 -0.04
CA GLY A 455 -1.04 34.79 -0.87
C GLY A 455 -1.87 36.02 -0.52
N SER A 456 -1.24 37.19 -0.42
CA SER A 456 -1.89 38.47 -0.08
C SER A 456 -2.23 39.33 -1.30
N LYS A 457 -1.71 39.00 -2.48
CA LYS A 457 -1.94 39.72 -3.74
C LYS A 457 -3.15 39.13 -4.49
N PRO A 458 -4.28 39.84 -4.64
CA PRO A 458 -5.51 39.27 -5.23
C PRO A 458 -5.32 38.69 -6.63
N GLN A 459 -4.41 39.24 -7.43
CA GLN A 459 -4.12 38.77 -8.79
C GLN A 459 -3.41 37.40 -8.84
N HIS A 460 -2.85 36.92 -7.73
CA HIS A 460 -2.18 35.62 -7.70
C HIS A 460 -3.20 34.48 -7.58
N HIS A 461 -2.96 33.37 -8.30
CA HIS A 461 -3.78 32.17 -8.20
C HIS A 461 -3.78 31.58 -6.77
N ALA A 462 -2.66 31.69 -6.06
CA ALA A 462 -2.51 31.22 -4.67
C ALA A 462 -2.93 32.27 -3.62
N TRP A 463 -3.84 33.17 -3.95
CA TRP A 463 -4.42 34.14 -3.01
C TRP A 463 -5.42 33.44 -2.08
N GLY A 464 -5.38 33.74 -0.78
CA GLY A 464 -6.16 33.02 0.22
C GLY A 464 -5.84 33.41 1.67
N GLY A 465 -6.36 32.65 2.62
CA GLY A 465 -6.03 32.78 4.03
C GLY A 465 -6.58 34.09 4.63
N PRO A 466 -5.86 34.76 5.54
CA PRO A 466 -6.37 35.94 6.24
C PRO A 466 -6.81 37.11 5.34
N ALA A 467 -6.14 37.30 4.20
CA ALA A 467 -6.52 38.33 3.23
C ALA A 467 -7.85 38.01 2.54
N ALA A 468 -8.12 36.72 2.28
CA ALA A 468 -9.38 36.27 1.73
C ALA A 468 -10.52 36.39 2.75
N VAL A 469 -10.27 36.03 4.02
CA VAL A 469 -11.23 36.19 5.13
C VAL A 469 -11.71 37.64 5.24
N GLN A 470 -10.77 38.60 5.29
CA GLN A 470 -11.14 40.01 5.35
C GLN A 470 -11.92 40.45 4.10
N PHE A 471 -11.53 39.98 2.91
CA PHE A 471 -12.17 40.37 1.66
C PHE A 471 -13.61 39.88 1.54
N SER A 472 -13.92 38.68 2.03
CA SER A 472 -15.29 38.15 2.02
C SER A 472 -16.15 38.64 3.18
N GLY A 473 -15.59 39.48 4.06
CA GLY A 473 -16.32 40.07 5.18
C GLY A 473 -16.47 39.14 6.38
N HIS A 474 -15.70 38.06 6.45
CA HIS A 474 -15.66 37.21 7.65
C HIS A 474 -14.74 37.81 8.70
N GLU A 475 -15.07 37.56 9.97
CA GLU A 475 -14.29 37.96 11.12
C GLU A 475 -13.64 36.74 11.80
N ASN A 476 -12.48 36.96 12.40
CA ASN A 476 -11.80 35.96 13.22
C ASN A 476 -10.85 36.65 14.20
N SER A 477 -10.88 36.24 15.47
CA SER A 477 -10.15 36.89 16.55
C SER A 477 -8.62 36.84 16.41
N ASP A 478 -8.08 35.92 15.60
CA ASP A 478 -6.64 35.84 15.30
C ASP A 478 -6.22 36.73 14.13
N ILE A 479 -7.15 37.39 13.44
CA ILE A 479 -6.88 38.18 12.23
C ILE A 479 -7.07 39.67 12.50
N VAL A 480 -6.15 40.48 12.00
CA VAL A 480 -6.26 41.95 11.95
C VAL A 480 -5.71 42.45 10.63
N ASN A 481 -6.47 43.30 9.93
CA ASN A 481 -6.07 43.88 8.63
C ASN A 481 -5.58 42.83 7.62
N GLY A 482 -6.30 41.70 7.53
CA GLY A 482 -6.01 40.63 6.56
C GLY A 482 -4.71 39.88 6.86
N ARG A 483 -4.26 39.88 8.11
CA ARG A 483 -3.06 39.19 8.58
C ARG A 483 -3.31 38.53 9.93
N ILE A 484 -2.61 37.43 10.21
CA ILE A 484 -2.63 36.83 11.55
C ILE A 484 -1.92 37.78 12.53
N LYS A 485 -2.54 38.05 13.67
CA LYS A 485 -1.99 38.86 14.77
C LYS A 485 -0.68 38.25 15.26
N LYS A 486 0.28 39.08 15.67
CA LYS A 486 1.58 38.61 16.17
C LYS A 486 1.43 37.76 17.44
N ASP A 487 0.48 38.13 18.27
CA ASP A 487 0.13 37.52 19.54
C ASP A 487 -0.99 36.47 19.43
N ALA A 488 -1.44 36.10 18.22
CA ALA A 488 -2.38 34.98 18.05
C ALA A 488 -1.82 33.68 18.69
N PRO A 489 -2.64 32.79 19.27
CA PRO A 489 -2.15 31.54 19.85
C PRO A 489 -1.43 30.64 18.82
N PRO A 490 -0.61 29.66 19.24
CA PRO A 490 0.14 28.80 18.30
C PRO A 490 -0.73 27.78 17.55
N ALA A 491 -1.90 27.46 18.10
CA ALA A 491 -2.94 26.58 17.56
C ALA A 491 -4.31 27.24 17.78
N GLN A 492 -5.39 26.62 17.30
CA GLN A 492 -6.74 27.19 17.40
C GLN A 492 -7.69 26.19 18.03
N LEU A 493 -8.63 26.70 18.84
CA LEU A 493 -9.74 25.93 19.40
C LEU A 493 -11.03 26.75 19.23
N TYR A 494 -12.09 26.11 18.73
CA TYR A 494 -13.41 26.72 18.53
C TYR A 494 -14.51 25.84 19.11
N ASP A 495 -15.51 26.45 19.74
CA ASP A 495 -16.77 25.83 20.15
C ASP A 495 -17.79 26.02 19.03
N LEU A 496 -17.96 25.01 18.18
CA LEU A 496 -18.79 25.09 16.97
C LEU A 496 -20.29 25.13 17.27
N GLU A 497 -20.74 24.77 18.47
CA GLU A 497 -22.13 24.92 18.88
C GLU A 497 -22.49 26.39 19.06
N LYS A 498 -21.56 27.18 19.60
CA LYS A 498 -21.76 28.63 19.83
C LYS A 498 -21.22 29.50 18.71
N ASP A 499 -20.20 29.02 18.00
CA ASP A 499 -19.42 29.79 17.04
C ASP A 499 -19.05 28.94 15.81
N ARG A 500 -20.08 28.50 15.08
CA ARG A 500 -19.94 27.77 13.80
C ARG A 500 -19.14 28.55 12.75
N SER A 501 -19.17 29.87 12.84
CA SER A 501 -18.42 30.77 11.95
C SER A 501 -16.96 30.95 12.36
N GLN A 502 -16.49 30.31 13.45
CA GLN A 502 -15.12 30.39 13.95
C GLN A 502 -14.62 31.83 14.13
N THR A 503 -15.47 32.70 14.63
CA THR A 503 -15.16 34.11 14.90
C THR A 503 -14.17 34.29 16.05
N THR A 504 -14.17 33.39 17.04
CA THR A 504 -13.37 33.54 18.27
C THR A 504 -12.56 32.29 18.59
N ASN A 505 -11.23 32.38 18.47
CA ASN A 505 -10.30 31.37 18.95
C ASN A 505 -10.19 31.40 20.48
N VAL A 506 -10.80 30.41 21.16
CA VAL A 506 -10.83 30.28 22.62
C VAL A 506 -9.71 29.40 23.18
N TYR A 507 -8.64 29.17 22.40
CA TYR A 507 -7.49 28.33 22.77
C TYR A 507 -6.90 28.64 24.17
N ARG A 508 -6.85 29.91 24.56
CA ARG A 508 -6.29 30.32 25.87
C ARG A 508 -7.24 30.11 27.04
N GLU A 509 -8.54 30.02 26.76
CA GLU A 509 -9.60 29.97 27.77
C GLU A 509 -9.89 28.54 28.23
N HIS A 510 -9.59 27.54 27.38
CA HIS A 510 -9.86 26.12 27.64
C HIS A 510 -8.61 25.23 27.52
N PRO A 511 -7.58 25.42 28.36
CA PRO A 511 -6.32 24.66 28.25
C PRO A 511 -6.48 23.15 28.42
N GLU A 512 -7.45 22.69 29.21
CA GLU A 512 -7.74 21.26 29.40
C GLU A 512 -8.29 20.62 28.11
N VAL A 513 -9.24 21.30 27.45
CA VAL A 513 -9.80 20.88 26.16
C VAL A 513 -8.71 20.89 25.08
N VAL A 514 -7.83 21.89 25.08
CA VAL A 514 -6.70 21.95 24.16
C VAL A 514 -5.81 20.72 24.29
N GLU A 515 -5.44 20.32 25.51
CA GLU A 515 -4.55 19.17 25.69
C GLU A 515 -5.23 17.86 25.29
N GLU A 516 -6.50 17.66 25.66
CA GLU A 516 -7.30 16.50 25.21
C GLU A 516 -7.33 16.40 23.68
N MET A 517 -7.74 17.48 23.03
CA MET A 517 -7.88 17.53 21.58
C MET A 517 -6.53 17.38 20.86
N LYS A 518 -5.45 17.89 21.45
CA LYS A 518 -4.09 17.72 20.95
C LYS A 518 -3.62 16.28 21.05
N THR A 519 -3.85 15.61 22.18
CA THR A 519 -3.56 14.17 22.34
C THR A 519 -4.36 13.35 21.32
N LEU A 520 -5.65 13.66 21.15
CA LEU A 520 -6.48 13.00 20.13
C LEU A 520 -5.92 13.21 18.72
N LEU A 521 -5.57 14.47 18.36
CA LEU A 521 -4.99 14.79 17.06
C LEU A 521 -3.67 14.05 16.81
N GLU A 522 -2.84 13.86 17.84
CA GLU A 522 -1.59 13.12 17.75
C GLU A 522 -1.79 11.64 17.42
N SER A 523 -2.89 11.02 17.86
CA SER A 523 -3.23 9.64 17.49
C SER A 523 -3.49 9.45 15.98
N TYR A 524 -3.88 10.53 15.28
CA TYR A 524 -4.15 10.55 13.84
C TYR A 524 -3.00 11.15 13.03
N ARG A 525 -1.98 11.74 13.67
CA ARG A 525 -0.88 12.36 12.94
C ARG A 525 -0.10 11.29 12.18
N PRO A 526 0.16 11.52 10.88
CA PRO A 526 1.11 10.71 10.15
C PRO A 526 2.47 10.84 10.83
N LYS A 527 3.16 9.71 11.00
CA LYS A 527 4.44 9.66 11.71
C LYS A 527 5.43 10.59 10.98
N LYS A 528 5.93 11.62 11.68
CA LYS A 528 6.68 12.73 11.08
C LYS A 528 7.96 12.22 10.40
N GLY A 529 8.09 12.49 9.09
CA GLY A 529 9.37 12.37 8.41
C GLY A 529 9.39 12.50 6.89
N PHE A 530 8.55 13.30 6.22
CA PHE A 530 8.76 13.62 4.79
C PHE A 530 8.05 14.93 4.41
N GLN A 531 8.78 15.95 3.95
CA GLN A 531 8.23 17.11 3.23
C GLN A 531 9.01 17.30 1.92
N GLY A 532 8.39 16.88 0.81
CA GLY A 532 8.98 16.95 -0.53
C GLY A 532 9.04 18.38 -1.08
N THR A 533 10.19 18.73 -1.68
CA THR A 533 10.35 19.93 -2.50
C THR A 533 9.90 19.64 -3.94
N ARG A 534 9.05 20.51 -4.49
CA ARG A 534 8.51 20.44 -5.86
C ARG A 534 9.62 20.55 -6.93
N PRO A 535 9.66 19.70 -7.96
CA PRO A 535 10.62 19.81 -9.04
C PRO A 535 10.25 20.90 -10.07
N LYS A 536 11.26 21.65 -10.53
CA LYS A 536 11.17 22.58 -11.68
C LYS A 536 11.22 21.79 -12.99
N LYS A 537 10.40 22.21 -13.97
CA LYS A 537 10.32 21.66 -15.34
C LYS A 537 11.64 21.82 -16.12
N PRO A 538 12.16 20.79 -16.82
CA PRO A 538 13.18 20.93 -17.84
C PRO A 538 12.59 21.19 -19.24
N SER A 539 13.36 21.88 -20.07
CA SER A 539 13.12 22.14 -21.50
C SER A 539 13.73 21.05 -22.40
N PRO A 540 13.21 20.85 -23.63
CA PRO A 540 13.32 19.59 -24.37
C PRO A 540 14.48 19.58 -25.39
N LYS A 541 15.09 18.40 -25.60
CA LYS A 541 15.93 17.96 -26.75
C LYS A 541 16.40 16.52 -26.44
N LYS A 542 16.56 15.55 -27.34
CA LYS A 542 16.25 15.30 -28.76
C LYS A 542 16.49 13.78 -28.95
N LYS A 543 15.61 13.06 -29.68
CA LYS A 543 15.76 11.64 -30.04
C LYS A 543 16.97 11.40 -30.97
N PRO A 544 17.64 10.23 -30.88
CA PRO A 544 17.67 9.28 -32.01
C PRO A 544 17.48 7.82 -31.53
N GLN A 545 16.49 7.10 -32.04
CA GLN A 545 16.47 6.28 -33.27
C GLN A 545 16.83 4.80 -33.03
N ALA A 546 15.83 3.99 -33.35
CA ALA A 546 15.72 2.55 -33.33
C ALA A 546 16.83 1.78 -34.06
N ALA A 547 17.15 0.60 -33.54
CA ALA A 547 17.66 -0.52 -34.34
C ALA A 547 16.81 -1.77 -34.06
N LYS A 548 16.25 -2.27 -35.17
CA LYS A 548 15.35 -3.39 -35.38
C LYS A 548 15.84 -4.74 -34.84
N GLN A 549 14.84 -5.57 -34.53
CA GLN A 549 14.82 -7.03 -34.30
C GLN A 549 15.64 -7.85 -35.32
N PRO A 550 15.85 -9.15 -35.01
CA PRO A 550 15.10 -10.16 -35.75
C PRO A 550 14.47 -11.25 -34.86
N ALA A 551 13.44 -11.88 -35.42
CA ALA A 551 12.48 -12.75 -34.76
C ALA A 551 12.77 -14.26 -34.94
N SER A 552 12.14 -15.04 -34.04
CA SER A 552 11.61 -16.43 -34.19
C SER A 552 12.63 -17.60 -34.27
N PRO A 553 12.27 -18.85 -33.85
CA PRO A 553 10.94 -19.45 -33.98
C PRO A 553 10.38 -20.29 -32.80
N THR A 554 9.09 -20.55 -32.97
CA THR A 554 8.09 -21.34 -32.25
C THR A 554 8.45 -22.79 -31.90
N ALA A 555 7.92 -23.29 -30.78
CA ALA A 555 7.39 -24.66 -30.71
C ALA A 555 6.29 -24.77 -29.63
N SER A 556 5.07 -25.06 -30.09
CA SER A 556 3.87 -25.39 -29.33
C SER A 556 3.89 -26.86 -28.90
N VAL A 557 3.56 -27.16 -27.64
CA VAL A 557 3.12 -28.50 -27.23
C VAL A 557 1.96 -28.37 -26.24
N SER A 558 0.78 -28.82 -26.65
CA SER A 558 -0.40 -29.02 -25.79
C SER A 558 -0.22 -30.25 -24.91
N PRO A 559 -0.85 -30.32 -23.73
CA PRO A 559 -1.19 -31.60 -23.12
C PRO A 559 -2.70 -31.84 -23.08
N ALA A 560 -3.05 -33.06 -23.46
CA ALA A 560 -4.36 -33.68 -23.25
C ALA A 560 -4.62 -33.90 -21.76
N GLY A 561 -5.89 -33.81 -21.36
CA GLY A 561 -6.32 -33.90 -19.97
C GLY A 561 -6.25 -35.30 -19.36
N ARG A 562 -6.32 -35.32 -18.02
CA ARG A 562 -6.88 -36.40 -17.19
C ARG A 562 -7.03 -35.94 -15.74
N GLY A 563 -8.21 -36.20 -15.17
CA GLY A 563 -8.34 -36.77 -13.83
C GLY A 563 -8.40 -35.82 -12.65
N THR A 564 -9.61 -35.50 -12.22
CA THR A 564 -9.93 -34.98 -10.89
C THR A 564 -9.66 -36.02 -9.79
N THR A 565 -8.72 -35.73 -8.90
CA THR A 565 -8.67 -36.27 -7.53
C THR A 565 -8.57 -35.08 -6.56
N ALA A 566 -9.50 -35.01 -5.60
CA ALA A 566 -9.44 -34.04 -4.52
C ALA A 566 -8.27 -34.41 -3.58
N GLY A 567 -7.09 -33.84 -3.84
CA GLY A 567 -5.89 -34.02 -3.02
C GLY A 567 -5.63 -32.78 -2.16
N THR A 568 -5.28 -32.97 -0.90
CA THR A 568 -4.76 -31.91 -0.03
C THR A 568 -3.54 -31.28 -0.71
N THR A 569 -3.65 -30.01 -1.09
CA THR A 569 -2.60 -29.32 -1.86
C THR A 569 -1.39 -29.05 -0.96
N LYS A 570 -0.20 -29.55 -1.36
CA LYS A 570 1.08 -29.25 -0.70
C LYS A 570 1.33 -27.72 -0.66
N PRO A 571 1.95 -27.18 0.40
CA PRO A 571 2.23 -25.75 0.50
C PRO A 571 3.39 -25.31 -0.41
N ASN A 572 3.55 -24.00 -0.57
CA ASN A 572 4.77 -23.39 -1.07
C ASN A 572 5.61 -22.86 0.09
N PHE A 573 6.92 -22.74 -0.13
CA PHE A 573 7.85 -22.16 0.83
C PHE A 573 8.65 -21.03 0.19
N ILE A 574 8.68 -19.87 0.83
CA ILE A 574 9.52 -18.73 0.43
C ILE A 574 10.42 -18.34 1.60
N VAL A 575 11.72 -18.21 1.34
CA VAL A 575 12.70 -17.68 2.29
C VAL A 575 13.37 -16.46 1.68
N ILE A 576 13.11 -15.29 2.26
CA ILE A 576 13.74 -14.02 1.92
C ILE A 576 14.87 -13.79 2.92
N LEU A 577 16.11 -13.68 2.43
CA LEU A 577 17.29 -13.56 3.26
C LEU A 577 18.09 -12.31 2.87
N THR A 578 18.22 -11.36 3.79
CA THR A 578 19.07 -10.18 3.58
C THR A 578 20.51 -10.45 4.01
N ASP A 579 21.42 -9.57 3.61
CA ASP A 579 22.85 -9.68 3.93
C ASP A 579 23.27 -8.50 4.81
N ASP A 580 23.82 -8.78 5.99
CA ASP A 580 24.29 -7.76 6.94
C ASP A 580 23.22 -6.81 7.52
N GLN A 581 21.94 -7.20 7.46
CA GLN A 581 20.88 -6.43 8.10
C GLN A 581 20.84 -6.72 9.61
N GLY A 582 20.77 -5.68 10.43
CA GLY A 582 20.72 -5.85 11.88
C GLY A 582 19.32 -5.98 12.47
N TYR A 583 19.27 -6.52 13.69
CA TYR A 583 18.03 -6.74 14.45
C TYR A 583 17.18 -5.48 14.65
N GLY A 584 17.83 -4.32 14.77
CA GLY A 584 17.18 -3.03 14.89
C GLY A 584 16.79 -2.39 13.56
N ASP A 585 17.04 -3.02 12.41
CA ASP A 585 16.82 -2.45 11.07
C ASP A 585 15.47 -2.83 10.46
N LEU A 586 14.47 -3.18 11.29
CA LEU A 586 13.06 -3.31 10.90
C LEU A 586 12.19 -2.51 11.87
N SER A 587 11.17 -1.81 11.36
CA SER A 587 10.26 -1.05 12.22
C SER A 587 9.45 -1.94 13.16
N CYS A 588 9.03 -3.13 12.72
CA CYS A 588 8.34 -4.11 13.58
C CYS A 588 9.22 -4.70 14.70
N PHE A 589 10.55 -4.52 14.64
CA PHE A 589 11.51 -4.87 15.71
C PHE A 589 12.01 -3.65 16.51
N GLY A 590 11.37 -2.49 16.33
CA GLY A 590 11.68 -1.27 17.05
C GLY A 590 12.68 -0.33 16.35
N GLY A 591 13.04 -0.61 15.09
CA GLY A 591 13.85 0.27 14.25
C GLY A 591 13.13 1.58 13.96
N GLN A 592 13.65 2.69 14.51
CA GLN A 592 13.07 4.02 14.31
C GLN A 592 13.71 4.81 13.16
N HIS A 593 14.89 4.38 12.69
CA HIS A 593 15.64 5.01 11.61
C HIS A 593 15.21 4.53 10.22
N VAL A 594 14.47 3.43 10.13
CA VAL A 594 13.99 2.82 8.88
C VAL A 594 12.47 2.71 8.88
N ALA A 595 11.88 2.58 7.69
CA ALA A 595 10.47 2.26 7.52
C ALA A 595 10.35 1.00 6.66
N THR A 596 9.75 -0.05 7.21
CA THR A 596 9.56 -1.34 6.52
C THR A 596 8.08 -1.74 6.51
N PRO A 597 7.18 -0.94 5.88
CA PRO A 597 5.74 -1.16 5.96
C PRO A 597 5.26 -2.51 5.42
N ARG A 598 5.92 -3.08 4.40
CA ARG A 598 5.53 -4.39 3.83
C ARG A 598 5.98 -5.54 4.72
N ILE A 599 7.14 -5.45 5.33
CA ILE A 599 7.60 -6.41 6.35
C ILE A 599 6.81 -6.25 7.65
N ASP A 600 6.40 -5.03 8.00
CA ASP A 600 5.50 -4.77 9.13
C ASP A 600 4.12 -5.35 8.89
N GLN A 601 3.59 -5.24 7.66
CA GLN A 601 2.37 -5.94 7.23
C GLN A 601 2.56 -7.46 7.36
N MET A 602 3.68 -7.99 6.89
CA MET A 602 3.99 -9.41 7.01
C MET A 602 4.01 -9.87 8.48
N ALA A 603 4.49 -9.03 9.39
CA ALA A 603 4.50 -9.29 10.82
C ALA A 603 3.11 -9.17 11.46
N ALA A 604 2.27 -8.25 10.98
CA ALA A 604 0.89 -8.11 11.44
C ALA A 604 -0.01 -9.26 10.98
N GLU A 605 0.26 -9.83 9.80
CA GLU A 605 -0.46 -10.96 9.23
C GLU A 605 0.13 -12.32 9.63
N GLY A 606 1.31 -12.30 10.23
CA GLY A 606 2.04 -13.46 10.72
C GLY A 606 2.55 -13.26 12.14
N SER A 607 3.76 -13.74 12.42
CA SER A 607 4.40 -13.64 13.73
C SER A 607 5.81 -13.07 13.63
N ARG A 608 6.20 -12.27 14.63
CA ARG A 608 7.61 -11.89 14.85
C ARG A 608 8.29 -12.96 15.68
N LEU A 609 9.41 -13.49 15.21
CA LEU A 609 10.23 -14.44 15.95
C LEU A 609 11.36 -13.68 16.64
N THR A 610 11.21 -13.36 17.92
CA THR A 610 12.16 -12.50 18.63
C THR A 610 13.38 -13.24 19.14
N SER A 611 13.41 -14.57 19.10
CA SER A 611 14.55 -15.42 19.51
C SER A 611 14.98 -16.38 18.40
N PHE A 612 15.10 -15.86 17.17
CA PHE A 612 15.50 -16.62 15.98
C PHE A 612 17.00 -16.45 15.66
N TYR A 613 17.70 -17.55 15.40
CA TYR A 613 19.16 -17.58 15.28
C TYR A 613 19.66 -18.13 13.96
N VAL A 614 20.69 -17.49 13.42
CA VAL A 614 21.50 -18.06 12.34
C VAL A 614 22.60 -18.95 12.88
N ALA A 615 23.05 -19.91 12.07
CA ALA A 615 24.03 -20.91 12.49
C ALA A 615 25.45 -20.34 12.74
N ALA A 616 25.74 -19.14 12.22
CA ALA A 616 27.03 -18.47 12.37
C ALA A 616 26.93 -16.96 12.05
N PRO A 617 27.83 -16.12 12.59
CA PRO A 617 27.74 -14.67 12.46
C PRO A 617 28.37 -14.10 11.17
N VAL A 618 28.40 -14.88 10.09
CA VAL A 618 28.99 -14.50 8.80
C VAL A 618 28.34 -15.27 7.65
N CYS A 619 28.27 -14.64 6.47
CA CYS A 619 27.49 -15.05 5.30
C CYS A 619 27.65 -16.53 4.89
N THR A 620 28.82 -16.97 4.41
CA THR A 620 29.03 -18.35 3.91
C THR A 620 28.63 -19.40 4.95
N PRO A 621 29.16 -19.38 6.20
CA PRO A 621 28.75 -20.35 7.21
C PRO A 621 27.25 -20.32 7.49
N SER A 622 26.64 -19.14 7.66
CA SER A 622 25.20 -19.02 7.95
C SER A 622 24.33 -19.64 6.87
N ARG A 623 24.62 -19.31 5.60
CA ARG A 623 23.92 -19.82 4.41
C ARG A 623 24.08 -21.34 4.28
N ALA A 624 25.26 -21.88 4.62
CA ALA A 624 25.49 -23.32 4.62
C ALA A 624 24.62 -24.03 5.66
N GLY A 625 24.42 -23.41 6.83
CA GLY A 625 23.54 -23.94 7.87
C GLY A 625 22.06 -23.90 7.49
N LEU A 626 21.60 -22.82 6.86
CA LEU A 626 20.24 -22.73 6.31
C LEU A 626 20.00 -23.83 5.28
N MET A 627 20.93 -24.01 4.33
CA MET A 627 20.76 -24.99 3.26
C MET A 627 20.77 -26.43 3.73
N THR A 628 21.58 -26.78 4.73
CA THR A 628 21.80 -28.19 5.12
C THR A 628 21.16 -28.60 6.44
N GLY A 629 20.57 -27.65 7.17
CA GLY A 629 20.08 -27.88 8.53
C GLY A 629 21.18 -28.29 9.52
N CYS A 630 22.45 -28.00 9.23
CA CYS A 630 23.60 -28.42 10.01
C CYS A 630 24.41 -27.22 10.50
N TYR A 631 25.09 -27.35 11.65
CA TYR A 631 26.11 -26.39 12.02
C TYR A 631 27.22 -26.35 10.96
N PRO A 632 27.72 -25.16 10.58
CA PRO A 632 28.65 -25.06 9.45
C PRO A 632 29.97 -25.79 9.70
N LYS A 633 30.36 -25.92 10.98
CA LYS A 633 31.52 -26.71 11.39
C LYS A 633 31.36 -28.20 11.07
N ARG A 634 30.14 -28.74 11.22
CA ARG A 634 29.81 -30.14 10.95
C ARG A 634 29.99 -30.50 9.48
N ILE A 635 29.73 -29.57 8.57
CA ILE A 635 29.83 -29.80 7.12
C ILE A 635 31.09 -29.16 6.50
N GLY A 636 32.07 -28.81 7.34
CA GLY A 636 33.33 -28.22 6.89
C GLY A 636 33.22 -26.80 6.32
N MET A 637 32.06 -26.14 6.40
CA MET A 637 31.77 -24.81 5.84
C MET A 637 31.89 -23.66 6.85
N ALA A 638 32.54 -23.89 7.99
CA ALA A 638 32.75 -22.84 9.01
C ALA A 638 33.68 -21.69 8.57
N MET A 639 34.47 -21.87 7.51
CA MET A 639 35.35 -20.84 6.92
C MET A 639 35.52 -21.09 5.42
N GLY A 640 35.96 -20.09 4.65
CA GLY A 640 36.47 -20.29 3.30
C GLY A 640 37.87 -20.93 3.27
N SER A 641 38.53 -20.98 2.12
CA SER A 641 39.89 -21.54 2.04
C SER A 641 40.92 -20.64 2.72
N ASN A 642 40.84 -19.34 2.46
CA ASN A 642 41.85 -18.36 2.89
C ASN A 642 41.28 -17.22 3.73
N PHE A 643 39.96 -17.21 3.93
CA PHE A 643 39.26 -16.14 4.65
C PHE A 643 38.04 -16.68 5.42
N GLY A 644 37.40 -15.85 6.22
CA GLY A 644 36.22 -16.23 7.03
C GLY A 644 34.99 -16.64 6.20
N VAL A 645 34.95 -16.25 4.92
CA VAL A 645 33.94 -16.60 3.92
C VAL A 645 34.63 -17.05 2.63
N LEU A 646 33.88 -17.66 1.71
CA LEU A 646 34.40 -17.98 0.37
C LEU A 646 34.65 -16.70 -0.43
N LEU A 647 35.76 -16.65 -1.16
CA LEU A 647 36.11 -15.55 -2.06
C LEU A 647 35.93 -15.98 -3.53
N ALA A 648 36.17 -15.05 -4.46
CA ALA A 648 36.18 -15.39 -5.89
C ALA A 648 37.29 -16.39 -6.23
N GLY A 649 36.99 -17.40 -7.04
CA GLY A 649 37.90 -18.49 -7.41
C GLY A 649 38.33 -19.34 -6.22
N ASP A 650 37.54 -19.39 -5.14
CA ASP A 650 37.87 -20.21 -3.98
C ASP A 650 37.80 -21.69 -4.36
N ARG A 651 38.84 -22.46 -4.01
CA ARG A 651 38.84 -23.91 -4.25
C ARG A 651 37.77 -24.64 -3.47
N LYS A 652 37.24 -24.06 -2.39
CA LYS A 652 36.32 -24.71 -1.47
C LYS A 652 34.87 -24.39 -1.82
N GLY A 653 33.97 -25.34 -1.62
CA GLY A 653 32.53 -25.13 -1.73
C GLY A 653 31.73 -26.11 -0.89
N LEU A 654 30.41 -25.89 -0.82
CA LEU A 654 29.49 -26.85 -0.25
C LEU A 654 29.64 -28.17 -0.99
N HIS A 655 29.81 -29.25 -0.23
CA HIS A 655 30.09 -30.55 -0.81
C HIS A 655 28.87 -31.02 -1.63
N PRO A 656 29.03 -31.50 -2.88
CA PRO A 656 27.92 -32.00 -3.71
C PRO A 656 27.15 -33.19 -3.12
N ASN A 657 27.76 -33.90 -2.16
CA ASN A 657 27.12 -34.97 -1.40
C ASN A 657 26.39 -34.49 -0.13
N GLU A 658 26.53 -33.23 0.28
CA GLU A 658 25.59 -32.68 1.26
C GLU A 658 24.21 -32.60 0.63
N ILE A 659 23.17 -32.74 1.45
CA ILE A 659 21.80 -32.70 0.97
C ILE A 659 21.18 -31.40 1.46
N THR A 660 20.79 -30.56 0.53
CA THR A 660 20.19 -29.26 0.80
C THR A 660 18.67 -29.35 0.96
N ILE A 661 18.09 -28.31 1.55
CA ILE A 661 16.64 -28.13 1.64
C ILE A 661 15.95 -28.17 0.27
N ALA A 662 16.59 -27.64 -0.77
CA ALA A 662 16.08 -27.68 -2.14
C ALA A 662 16.03 -29.12 -2.67
N GLU A 663 17.09 -29.91 -2.46
CA GLU A 663 17.13 -31.32 -2.87
C GLU A 663 16.10 -32.16 -2.12
N VAL A 664 15.94 -31.94 -0.81
CA VAL A 664 14.89 -32.61 -0.01
C VAL A 664 13.51 -32.29 -0.59
N LEU A 665 13.20 -31.03 -0.88
CA LEU A 665 11.90 -30.64 -1.42
C LEU A 665 11.66 -31.14 -2.84
N LYS A 666 12.72 -31.25 -3.67
CA LYS A 666 12.63 -31.89 -4.98
C LYS A 666 12.20 -33.35 -4.90
N THR A 667 12.61 -34.11 -3.88
CA THR A 667 12.12 -35.49 -3.69
C THR A 667 10.60 -35.55 -3.48
N ALA A 668 10.00 -34.46 -2.99
CA ALA A 668 8.56 -34.31 -2.83
C ALA A 668 7.86 -33.63 -4.03
N GLY A 669 8.58 -33.41 -5.14
CA GLY A 669 8.02 -32.87 -6.39
C GLY A 669 7.90 -31.34 -6.43
N TYR A 670 8.66 -30.62 -5.61
CA TYR A 670 8.65 -29.15 -5.64
C TYR A 670 9.46 -28.62 -6.82
N ARG A 671 8.98 -27.53 -7.43
CA ARG A 671 9.83 -26.66 -8.25
C ARG A 671 10.72 -25.83 -7.33
N THR A 672 11.98 -25.62 -7.70
CA THR A 672 12.94 -24.89 -6.87
C THR A 672 13.56 -23.71 -7.62
N GLY A 673 13.52 -22.53 -7.02
CA GLY A 673 14.09 -21.31 -7.57
C GLY A 673 14.97 -20.59 -6.58
N MET A 674 16.11 -20.08 -7.03
CA MET A 674 16.99 -19.24 -6.23
C MET A 674 17.33 -17.94 -6.96
N PHE A 675 17.05 -16.79 -6.35
CA PHE A 675 17.38 -15.50 -6.96
C PHE A 675 18.16 -14.60 -5.99
N GLY A 676 19.44 -14.36 -6.29
CA GLY A 676 20.33 -13.52 -5.49
C GLY A 676 21.69 -14.13 -5.17
N LYS A 677 22.21 -13.88 -3.97
CA LYS A 677 23.56 -14.29 -3.53
C LYS A 677 23.63 -15.75 -3.07
N TRP A 678 24.50 -16.55 -3.71
CA TRP A 678 24.78 -17.93 -3.32
C TRP A 678 25.77 -18.05 -2.17
N HIS A 679 27.03 -17.72 -2.43
CA HIS A 679 28.14 -17.68 -1.48
C HIS A 679 28.51 -19.02 -0.82
N LEU A 680 28.18 -20.14 -1.49
CA LEU A 680 28.52 -21.51 -1.07
C LEU A 680 29.48 -22.23 -2.05
N GLY A 681 30.08 -21.49 -2.98
CA GLY A 681 31.07 -21.97 -3.94
C GLY A 681 30.75 -21.46 -5.34
N ASP A 682 31.77 -21.02 -6.07
CA ASP A 682 31.63 -20.45 -7.42
C ASP A 682 32.14 -21.37 -8.52
N GLN A 683 32.71 -22.52 -8.17
CA GLN A 683 33.12 -23.53 -9.14
C GLN A 683 31.90 -24.26 -9.70
N PRO A 684 31.92 -24.74 -10.97
CA PRO A 684 30.74 -25.31 -11.64
C PRO A 684 30.04 -26.42 -10.85
N GLU A 685 30.78 -27.26 -10.12
CA GLU A 685 30.22 -28.33 -9.29
C GLU A 685 29.55 -27.86 -7.98
N PHE A 686 29.73 -26.60 -7.60
CA PHE A 686 29.21 -26.02 -6.36
C PHE A 686 28.08 -25.01 -6.59
N LEU A 687 27.69 -24.76 -7.84
CA LEU A 687 26.64 -23.80 -8.19
C LEU A 687 25.25 -24.27 -7.71
N PRO A 688 24.27 -23.34 -7.52
CA PRO A 688 22.93 -23.68 -7.04
C PRO A 688 22.22 -24.78 -7.82
N THR A 689 22.42 -24.84 -9.13
CA THR A 689 21.81 -25.87 -10.01
C THR A 689 22.30 -27.29 -9.72
N LYS A 690 23.46 -27.42 -9.05
CA LYS A 690 24.03 -28.69 -8.59
C LYS A 690 23.62 -29.03 -7.16
N GLN A 691 22.87 -28.15 -6.52
CA GLN A 691 22.47 -28.19 -5.12
C GLN A 691 20.94 -28.05 -5.02
N GLY A 692 20.25 -28.69 -5.97
CA GLY A 692 18.80 -28.86 -5.96
C GLY A 692 17.97 -27.67 -6.45
N PHE A 693 18.54 -26.57 -6.94
CA PHE A 693 17.74 -25.51 -7.55
C PHE A 693 17.53 -25.75 -9.06
N ASP A 694 16.29 -25.63 -9.54
CA ASP A 694 15.98 -25.80 -10.96
C ASP A 694 16.24 -24.53 -11.78
N GLU A 695 16.18 -23.37 -11.13
CA GLU A 695 16.43 -22.05 -11.72
C GLU A 695 17.30 -21.21 -10.78
N PHE A 696 18.31 -20.56 -11.34
CA PHE A 696 19.15 -19.62 -10.62
C PHE A 696 19.33 -18.31 -11.40
N PHE A 697 19.22 -17.18 -10.71
CA PHE A 697 19.67 -15.89 -11.22
C PHE A 697 20.33 -15.09 -10.10
N GLY A 698 21.59 -14.71 -10.26
CA GLY A 698 22.26 -13.89 -9.26
C GLY A 698 23.76 -14.07 -9.17
N LEU A 699 24.29 -13.84 -7.98
CA LEU A 699 25.73 -13.73 -7.75
C LEU A 699 26.25 -15.01 -7.09
N PRO A 700 27.40 -15.56 -7.52
CA PRO A 700 27.97 -16.77 -6.93
C PRO A 700 28.57 -16.50 -5.55
N TYR A 701 28.89 -15.24 -5.26
CA TYR A 701 29.43 -14.74 -4.00
C TYR A 701 28.98 -13.28 -3.76
N SER A 702 29.54 -12.64 -2.74
CA SER A 702 29.16 -11.28 -2.32
C SER A 702 29.42 -10.22 -3.40
N HIS A 703 28.54 -9.22 -3.52
CA HIS A 703 28.65 -8.19 -4.56
C HIS A 703 29.77 -7.18 -4.32
N ASP A 704 30.43 -7.21 -3.16
CA ASP A 704 31.62 -6.41 -2.85
C ASP A 704 32.94 -7.08 -3.29
N ILE A 705 32.87 -8.31 -3.80
CA ILE A 705 34.01 -9.05 -4.35
C ILE A 705 34.15 -8.67 -5.83
N HIS A 706 34.67 -7.47 -6.08
CA HIS A 706 34.86 -6.87 -7.41
C HIS A 706 36.12 -5.98 -7.45
N PRO A 707 36.57 -5.53 -8.63
CA PRO A 707 37.80 -4.76 -8.81
C PRO A 707 37.84 -3.40 -8.12
N PHE A 708 36.69 -2.81 -7.77
CA PHE A 708 36.61 -1.51 -7.09
C PHE A 708 36.54 -1.65 -5.55
N HIS A 709 36.81 -2.84 -5.01
CA HIS A 709 36.84 -3.06 -3.57
C HIS A 709 37.95 -2.20 -2.88
N PRO A 710 37.72 -1.58 -1.70
CA PRO A 710 38.68 -0.68 -1.06
C PRO A 710 40.04 -1.31 -0.70
N ARG A 711 40.09 -2.65 -0.63
CA ARG A 711 41.31 -3.43 -0.39
C ARG A 711 41.75 -4.23 -1.61
N GLN A 712 41.50 -3.72 -2.81
CA GLN A 712 41.83 -4.42 -4.05
C GLN A 712 43.32 -4.79 -4.15
N ASN A 713 44.24 -3.95 -3.66
CA ASN A 713 45.68 -4.25 -3.63
C ASN A 713 46.03 -5.51 -2.82
N HIS A 714 45.17 -5.90 -1.86
CA HIS A 714 45.37 -7.10 -1.06
C HIS A 714 44.68 -8.31 -1.68
N TYR A 715 43.40 -8.16 -2.04
CA TYR A 715 42.57 -9.29 -2.47
C TYR A 715 42.68 -9.63 -3.95
N GLN A 716 42.99 -8.65 -4.81
CA GLN A 716 43.08 -8.81 -6.26
C GLN A 716 41.81 -9.46 -6.84
N PHE A 717 40.64 -8.96 -6.43
CA PHE A 717 39.39 -9.55 -6.87
C PHE A 717 39.20 -9.42 -8.38
N PRO A 718 38.73 -10.49 -9.05
CA PRO A 718 38.38 -10.46 -10.46
C PRO A 718 37.10 -9.66 -10.68
N PRO A 719 36.71 -9.42 -11.94
CA PRO A 719 35.42 -8.81 -12.22
C PRO A 719 34.25 -9.67 -11.70
N LEU A 720 33.21 -9.04 -11.15
CA LEU A 720 32.03 -9.68 -10.55
C LEU A 720 31.12 -10.29 -11.63
N PRO A 721 30.88 -11.61 -11.63
CA PRO A 721 29.95 -12.24 -12.56
C PRO A 721 28.52 -12.22 -12.04
N LEU A 722 27.57 -12.05 -12.95
CA LEU A 722 26.15 -12.33 -12.76
C LEU A 722 25.77 -13.56 -13.59
N LEU A 723 25.10 -14.51 -12.97
CA LEU A 723 24.74 -15.78 -13.61
C LEU A 723 23.24 -15.87 -13.86
N GLU A 724 22.90 -16.54 -14.94
CA GLU A 724 21.61 -17.18 -15.19
C GLU A 724 21.90 -18.69 -15.33
N ASP A 725 21.39 -19.47 -14.38
CA ASP A 725 21.73 -20.87 -14.15
C ASP A 725 23.26 -21.09 -14.07
N ASP A 726 23.82 -21.88 -14.98
CA ASP A 726 25.25 -22.20 -15.02
C ASP A 726 26.07 -21.22 -15.87
N THR A 727 25.42 -20.20 -16.44
CA THR A 727 26.03 -19.32 -17.45
C THR A 727 26.24 -17.93 -16.90
N VAL A 728 27.44 -17.39 -17.07
CA VAL A 728 27.72 -15.97 -16.83
C VAL A 728 27.05 -15.16 -17.94
N VAL A 729 26.10 -14.29 -17.56
CA VAL A 729 25.33 -13.46 -18.50
C VAL A 729 25.79 -12.00 -18.52
N GLU A 730 26.50 -11.55 -17.47
CA GLU A 730 27.00 -10.19 -17.35
C GLU A 730 28.23 -10.17 -16.42
N MET A 731 29.23 -9.36 -16.76
CA MET A 731 30.38 -9.07 -15.90
C MET A 731 30.28 -7.62 -15.44
N GLU A 732 30.63 -7.35 -14.18
CA GLU A 732 30.42 -6.05 -13.52
C GLU A 732 28.97 -5.57 -13.70
N PRO A 733 27.98 -6.37 -13.27
CA PRO A 733 26.59 -5.99 -13.45
C PRO A 733 26.31 -4.68 -12.74
N ASN A 734 25.37 -3.89 -13.28
CA ASN A 734 24.94 -2.69 -12.57
C ASN A 734 24.28 -3.08 -11.22
N ALA A 735 25.05 -2.91 -10.14
CA ALA A 735 24.65 -3.32 -8.81
C ALA A 735 23.44 -2.53 -8.28
N ASP A 736 23.22 -1.29 -8.75
CA ASP A 736 22.04 -0.48 -8.39
C ASP A 736 20.73 -1.11 -8.87
N LEU A 737 20.76 -2.07 -9.81
CA LEU A 737 19.58 -2.76 -10.32
C LEU A 737 19.44 -4.19 -9.79
N LEU A 738 20.36 -4.69 -8.96
CA LEU A 738 20.36 -6.10 -8.55
C LEU A 738 19.13 -6.47 -7.74
N THR A 739 18.75 -5.69 -6.73
CA THR A 739 17.56 -5.97 -5.91
C THR A 739 16.32 -6.06 -6.77
N LYS A 740 16.07 -5.05 -7.59
CA LYS A 740 14.98 -5.05 -8.58
C LYS A 740 14.99 -6.29 -9.48
N ARG A 741 16.13 -6.62 -10.12
CA ARG A 741 16.22 -7.77 -11.03
C ARG A 741 15.94 -9.08 -10.31
N ILE A 742 16.47 -9.25 -9.10
CA ILE A 742 16.20 -10.41 -8.24
C ILE A 742 14.70 -10.53 -7.94
N THR A 743 14.06 -9.43 -7.52
CA THR A 743 12.62 -9.37 -7.24
C THR A 743 11.79 -9.74 -8.47
N GLU A 744 12.13 -9.21 -9.65
CA GLU A 744 11.42 -9.51 -10.90
C GLU A 744 11.50 -11.00 -11.26
N ARG A 745 12.66 -11.65 -11.05
CA ARG A 745 12.79 -13.10 -11.25
C ARG A 745 11.96 -13.89 -10.23
N ALA A 746 11.96 -13.47 -8.96
CA ALA A 746 11.16 -14.08 -7.91
C ALA A 746 9.66 -14.03 -8.23
N VAL A 747 9.14 -12.86 -8.62
CA VAL A 747 7.74 -12.69 -9.01
C VAL A 747 7.40 -13.53 -10.24
N SER A 748 8.23 -13.48 -11.28
CA SER A 748 8.05 -14.30 -12.50
C SER A 748 8.05 -15.80 -12.20
N PHE A 749 8.89 -16.26 -11.27
CA PHE A 749 8.91 -17.66 -10.85
C PHE A 749 7.61 -18.05 -10.13
N ILE A 750 7.08 -17.19 -9.24
CA ILE A 750 5.78 -17.42 -8.59
C ILE A 750 4.68 -17.53 -9.65
N ASP A 751 4.62 -16.56 -10.58
CA ASP A 751 3.60 -16.52 -11.64
C ASP A 751 3.61 -17.78 -12.52
N ARG A 752 4.80 -18.25 -12.90
CA ARG A 752 4.98 -19.44 -13.75
C ARG A 752 4.71 -20.76 -13.03
N ASN A 753 4.83 -20.79 -11.70
CA ASN A 753 4.76 -22.02 -10.92
C ASN A 753 3.54 -22.10 -10.00
N LYS A 754 2.57 -21.20 -10.12
CA LYS A 754 1.36 -21.15 -9.30
C LYS A 754 0.51 -22.43 -9.25
N ASP A 755 0.62 -23.28 -10.27
CA ASP A 755 -0.16 -24.53 -10.37
C ASP A 755 0.56 -25.75 -9.74
N GLN A 756 1.76 -25.57 -9.17
CA GLN A 756 2.54 -26.65 -8.54
C GLN A 756 3.25 -26.15 -7.26
N PRO A 757 3.54 -27.03 -6.29
CA PRO A 757 4.27 -26.62 -5.09
C PRO A 757 5.68 -26.15 -5.44
N PHE A 758 6.13 -25.06 -4.82
CA PHE A 758 7.47 -24.54 -5.05
C PHE A 758 8.20 -24.13 -3.78
N PHE A 759 9.53 -24.17 -3.87
CA PHE A 759 10.45 -23.56 -2.91
C PHE A 759 11.22 -22.44 -3.61
N LEU A 760 11.13 -21.25 -3.02
CA LEU A 760 11.76 -20.05 -3.55
C LEU A 760 12.67 -19.43 -2.49
N TYR A 761 13.97 -19.35 -2.80
CA TYR A 761 14.98 -18.74 -1.94
C TYR A 761 15.46 -17.42 -2.55
N ILE A 762 15.33 -16.32 -1.81
CA ILE A 762 15.58 -14.96 -2.29
C ILE A 762 16.63 -14.29 -1.40
N PRO A 763 17.92 -14.62 -1.61
CA PRO A 763 19.03 -14.02 -0.88
C PRO A 763 19.43 -12.65 -1.46
N HIS A 764 18.80 -11.57 -1.00
CA HIS A 764 19.23 -10.23 -1.38
C HIS A 764 20.66 -9.95 -0.90
N PRO A 765 21.53 -9.34 -1.75
CA PRO A 765 22.90 -9.01 -1.38
C PRO A 765 23.01 -7.72 -0.55
N ILE A 766 21.91 -6.98 -0.37
CA ILE A 766 21.84 -5.76 0.44
C ILE A 766 21.15 -6.06 1.79
N PRO A 767 21.39 -5.27 2.86
CA PRO A 767 22.17 -4.03 2.95
C PRO A 767 23.69 -4.19 3.15
N HIS A 768 24.33 -5.29 2.76
CA HIS A 768 25.79 -5.39 2.73
C HIS A 768 26.41 -4.27 1.89
N ALA A 769 27.51 -3.68 2.37
CA ALA A 769 28.20 -2.59 1.69
C ALA A 769 29.04 -3.12 0.50
N PRO A 770 29.22 -2.37 -0.59
CA PRO A 770 28.71 -1.02 -0.83
C PRO A 770 27.20 -1.05 -1.10
N LEU A 771 26.50 0.01 -0.68
CA LEU A 771 25.06 0.07 -0.87
C LEU A 771 24.73 0.52 -2.28
N HIS A 772 23.82 -0.23 -2.88
CA HIS A 772 23.34 -0.06 -4.23
C HIS A 772 21.82 -0.10 -4.19
N VAL A 773 21.16 0.92 -4.75
CA VAL A 773 19.71 1.03 -4.75
C VAL A 773 19.22 1.51 -6.11
N SER A 774 18.06 1.02 -6.54
CA SER A 774 17.57 1.34 -7.88
C SER A 774 17.11 2.80 -7.97
N PRO A 775 17.08 3.39 -9.18
CA PRO A 775 16.76 4.81 -9.37
C PRO A 775 15.47 5.30 -8.67
N PRO A 776 14.37 4.53 -8.56
CA PRO A 776 13.19 4.93 -7.80
C PRO A 776 13.48 5.19 -6.31
N PHE A 777 14.40 4.42 -5.72
CA PHE A 777 14.79 4.53 -4.30
C PHE A 777 15.82 5.62 -4.05
N MET A 778 16.46 6.17 -5.08
CA MET A 778 17.31 7.37 -4.95
C MET A 778 16.52 8.65 -4.64
N LYS A 779 15.18 8.61 -4.69
CA LYS A 779 14.32 9.74 -4.36
C LYS A 779 14.46 10.13 -2.88
N GLY A 780 14.81 11.39 -2.63
CA GLY A 780 14.98 11.92 -1.27
C GLY A 780 16.37 11.70 -0.66
N VAL A 781 17.28 11.06 -1.39
CA VAL A 781 18.72 11.10 -1.07
C VAL A 781 19.23 12.53 -1.28
N ALA A 782 20.13 12.99 -0.41
CA ALA A 782 20.67 14.35 -0.48
C ALA A 782 21.41 14.62 -1.80
N ASP A 783 21.20 15.80 -2.39
CA ASP A 783 21.71 16.15 -3.72
C ASP A 783 23.24 16.02 -3.83
N ASP A 784 23.98 16.27 -2.75
CA ASP A 784 25.43 16.12 -2.67
C ASP A 784 25.88 14.65 -2.71
N VAL A 785 25.16 13.76 -2.02
CA VAL A 785 25.36 12.31 -2.08
C VAL A 785 25.07 11.80 -3.50
N VAL A 786 23.95 12.22 -4.11
CA VAL A 786 23.60 11.85 -5.49
C VAL A 786 24.64 12.36 -6.48
N ALA A 787 25.10 13.61 -6.32
CA ALA A 787 26.13 14.18 -7.19
C ALA A 787 27.50 13.52 -7.03
N ALA A 788 27.84 13.02 -5.84
CA ALA A 788 29.05 12.25 -5.60
C ALA A 788 28.98 10.87 -6.26
N ILE A 789 27.85 10.15 -6.10
CA ILE A 789 27.62 8.85 -6.76
C ILE A 789 27.62 8.99 -8.28
N ASN A 790 26.99 10.03 -8.84
CA ASN A 790 26.97 10.25 -10.29
C ASN A 790 28.35 10.59 -10.90
N LYS A 791 29.37 10.85 -10.07
CA LYS A 791 30.76 11.04 -10.50
C LYS A 791 31.59 9.75 -10.43
N GLU A 792 31.03 8.67 -9.89
CA GLU A 792 31.67 7.36 -9.90
C GLU A 792 31.83 6.89 -11.36
N ASP A 793 33.08 6.78 -11.80
CA ASP A 793 33.48 6.24 -13.10
C ASP A 793 34.69 5.34 -12.87
N GLY A 794 34.48 4.02 -12.94
CA GLY A 794 35.52 3.03 -12.65
C GLY A 794 36.01 3.04 -11.19
N ASN A 795 35.20 3.50 -10.24
CA ASN A 795 35.45 3.46 -8.79
C ASN A 795 34.12 3.51 -8.01
N ILE A 796 34.10 2.99 -6.78
CA ILE A 796 32.93 3.04 -5.88
C ILE A 796 33.32 3.71 -4.57
N ASP A 797 32.64 4.80 -4.19
CA ASP A 797 32.84 5.46 -2.90
C ASP A 797 31.93 4.86 -1.83
N TYR A 798 32.48 3.91 -1.08
CA TYR A 798 31.78 3.20 0.00
C TYR A 798 31.30 4.15 1.10
N ALA A 799 32.04 5.24 1.38
CA ALA A 799 31.68 6.17 2.43
C ALA A 799 30.47 7.01 2.01
N THR A 800 30.45 7.48 0.76
CA THR A 800 29.30 8.17 0.18
C THR A 800 28.09 7.24 0.12
N ARG A 801 28.26 6.03 -0.41
CA ARG A 801 27.17 5.05 -0.56
C ARG A 801 26.59 4.56 0.76
N ALA A 802 27.33 4.62 1.88
CA ALA A 802 26.79 4.31 3.21
C ALA A 802 25.55 5.17 3.58
N ASN A 803 25.38 6.34 2.94
CA ASN A 803 24.20 7.20 3.11
C ASN A 803 22.92 6.67 2.46
N LEU A 804 22.99 5.58 1.69
CA LEU A 804 21.85 4.94 1.04
C LEU A 804 21.18 3.87 1.91
N PHE A 805 21.56 3.74 3.19
CA PHE A 805 21.09 2.62 4.03
C PHE A 805 19.56 2.57 4.14
N HIS A 806 18.93 3.72 4.41
CA HIS A 806 17.47 3.78 4.50
C HIS A 806 16.79 3.42 3.17
N GLN A 807 17.40 3.80 2.05
CA GLN A 807 16.93 3.47 0.71
C GLN A 807 17.07 1.98 0.41
N ALA A 808 18.17 1.35 0.84
CA ALA A 808 18.40 -0.08 0.66
C ALA A 808 17.38 -0.90 1.46
N ILE A 809 17.12 -0.52 2.72
CA ILE A 809 16.07 -1.15 3.53
C ILE A 809 14.68 -0.94 2.91
N ALA A 810 14.38 0.25 2.39
CA ALA A 810 13.13 0.52 1.70
C ALA A 810 12.96 -0.31 0.41
N GLU A 811 14.04 -0.56 -0.34
CA GLU A 811 13.99 -1.39 -1.55
C GLU A 811 13.83 -2.88 -1.21
N ILE A 812 14.44 -3.36 -0.12
CA ILE A 812 14.18 -4.71 0.41
C ILE A 812 12.71 -4.84 0.82
N ASP A 813 12.16 -3.85 1.54
CA ASP A 813 10.75 -3.84 1.94
C ASP A 813 9.82 -3.86 0.71
N TRP A 814 10.14 -3.07 -0.31
CA TRP A 814 9.43 -3.13 -1.60
C TRP A 814 9.51 -4.52 -2.23
N SER A 815 10.69 -5.16 -2.25
CA SER A 815 10.86 -6.51 -2.78
C SER A 815 9.96 -7.51 -2.07
N VAL A 816 9.94 -7.48 -0.73
CA VAL A 816 9.01 -8.28 0.09
C VAL A 816 7.58 -7.99 -0.31
N GLY A 817 7.22 -6.72 -0.48
CA GLY A 817 5.91 -6.31 -0.94
C GLY A 817 5.51 -6.93 -2.28
N GLN A 818 6.38 -6.88 -3.28
CA GLN A 818 6.15 -7.48 -4.60
C GLN A 818 5.95 -9.00 -4.54
N ILE A 819 6.72 -9.68 -3.69
CA ILE A 819 6.60 -11.13 -3.48
C ILE A 819 5.25 -11.47 -2.84
N LEU A 820 4.83 -10.74 -1.81
CA LEU A 820 3.53 -10.91 -1.17
C LEU A 820 2.38 -10.60 -2.13
N ASP A 821 2.52 -9.55 -2.95
CA ASP A 821 1.52 -9.17 -3.95
C ASP A 821 1.39 -10.25 -5.05
N ALA A 822 2.50 -10.84 -5.48
CA ALA A 822 2.51 -11.94 -6.44
C ALA A 822 1.81 -13.19 -5.87
N LEU A 823 2.05 -13.53 -4.61
CA LEU A 823 1.35 -14.63 -3.94
C LEU A 823 -0.16 -14.38 -3.88
N LYS A 824 -0.57 -13.18 -3.47
CA LYS A 824 -1.98 -12.80 -3.36
C LYS A 824 -2.67 -12.81 -4.74
N SER A 825 -2.04 -12.21 -5.75
CA SER A 825 -2.57 -12.12 -7.12
C SER A 825 -2.75 -13.49 -7.78
N ASN A 826 -1.93 -14.47 -7.41
CA ASN A 826 -2.04 -15.84 -7.91
C ASN A 826 -2.89 -16.76 -7.01
N GLY A 827 -3.51 -16.24 -5.95
CA GLY A 827 -4.31 -17.05 -5.02
C GLY A 827 -3.50 -18.08 -4.22
N LEU A 828 -2.22 -17.80 -3.98
CA LEU A 828 -1.27 -18.69 -3.30
C LEU A 828 -1.07 -18.34 -1.83
N ASP A 829 -1.68 -17.25 -1.37
CA ASP A 829 -1.39 -16.62 -0.08
C ASP A 829 -1.62 -17.56 1.10
N GLU A 830 -2.78 -18.22 1.17
CA GLU A 830 -3.14 -19.20 2.21
C GLU A 830 -2.40 -20.54 2.08
N LYS A 831 -1.66 -20.75 0.98
CA LYS A 831 -0.90 -21.99 0.71
C LYS A 831 0.60 -21.79 0.84
N THR A 832 1.06 -20.60 1.22
CA THR A 832 2.49 -20.28 1.18
C THR A 832 2.98 -19.81 2.53
N MET A 833 4.02 -20.47 3.04
CA MET A 833 4.80 -19.93 4.15
C MET A 833 5.88 -19.01 3.62
N VAL A 834 5.87 -17.75 4.05
CA VAL A 834 6.92 -16.78 3.77
C VAL A 834 7.70 -16.53 5.05
N LEU A 835 9.02 -16.59 4.99
CA LEU A 835 9.92 -16.23 6.08
C LEU A 835 10.91 -15.17 5.61
N PHE A 836 10.99 -14.06 6.35
CA PHE A 836 11.96 -12.98 6.15
C PHE A 836 12.96 -12.99 7.30
N THR A 837 14.27 -12.96 7.01
CA THR A 837 15.33 -12.82 8.01
C THR A 837 16.65 -12.32 7.40
N SER A 838 17.70 -12.19 8.20
CA SER A 838 19.07 -11.83 7.76
C SER A 838 20.02 -13.02 7.90
N ASP A 839 21.11 -13.04 7.13
CA ASP A 839 22.13 -14.09 7.25
C ASP A 839 23.05 -13.93 8.46
N ASN A 840 23.22 -12.69 8.95
CA ASN A 840 23.91 -12.34 10.19
C ASN A 840 23.63 -10.86 10.54
N GLY A 841 23.96 -10.49 11.77
CA GLY A 841 23.85 -9.10 12.21
C GLY A 841 24.81 -8.14 11.50
N PRO A 842 24.71 -6.83 11.77
CA PRO A 842 25.30 -5.80 10.94
C PRO A 842 26.82 -5.70 11.14
N PRO A 843 27.59 -5.19 10.16
CA PRO A 843 29.02 -5.03 10.31
C PRO A 843 29.40 -4.02 11.40
N LYS A 844 30.65 -4.12 11.88
CA LYS A 844 31.17 -3.16 12.86
C LYS A 844 31.33 -1.79 12.21
N ASN A 845 30.97 -0.73 12.93
CA ASN A 845 31.14 0.67 12.53
C ASN A 845 30.36 1.05 11.25
N THR A 846 29.14 0.56 11.11
CA THR A 846 28.16 1.04 10.11
C THR A 846 27.64 2.43 10.49
N LEU A 847 27.25 3.22 9.48
CA LEU A 847 26.71 4.55 9.70
C LEU A 847 25.27 4.51 10.25
N PHE A 848 24.46 3.55 9.79
CA PHE A 848 23.03 3.47 10.13
C PHE A 848 22.55 2.07 10.58
N ALA A 849 23.14 0.98 10.07
CA ALA A 849 22.72 -0.38 10.44
C ALA A 849 22.88 -0.63 11.94
N SER A 850 21.91 -1.31 12.56
CA SER A 850 21.74 -1.40 14.00
C SER A 850 21.38 -2.80 14.47
N ALA A 851 22.12 -3.32 15.45
CA ALA A 851 21.75 -4.54 16.18
C ALA A 851 20.64 -4.29 17.24
N GLY A 852 20.09 -3.08 17.31
CA GLY A 852 19.09 -2.70 18.30
C GLY A 852 19.63 -2.82 19.73
N GLN A 853 18.89 -3.51 20.59
CA GLN A 853 19.29 -3.75 21.99
C GLN A 853 20.34 -4.85 22.15
N LEU A 854 20.62 -5.62 21.09
CA LEU A 854 21.53 -6.76 21.14
C LEU A 854 22.98 -6.28 21.06
N ARG A 855 23.86 -6.93 21.83
CA ARG A 855 25.30 -6.65 21.79
C ARG A 855 25.97 -7.43 20.68
N GLY A 856 26.99 -6.85 20.06
CA GLY A 856 27.77 -7.52 19.02
C GLY A 856 27.47 -6.98 17.63
N HIS A 857 28.10 -7.63 16.66
CA HIS A 857 28.04 -7.30 15.24
C HIS A 857 28.48 -8.54 14.43
N LYS A 858 28.43 -8.47 13.10
CA LYS A 858 29.00 -9.44 12.16
C LYS A 858 30.35 -9.96 12.64
N GLY A 859 30.51 -11.28 12.64
CA GLY A 859 31.72 -11.99 13.05
C GLY A 859 31.90 -12.18 14.55
N THR A 860 30.90 -11.86 15.39
CA THR A 860 30.92 -12.07 16.85
C THR A 860 29.87 -13.08 17.29
N ALA A 861 30.13 -13.81 18.38
CA ALA A 861 29.18 -14.75 18.98
C ALA A 861 28.23 -14.09 20.02
N PHE A 862 28.29 -12.77 20.15
CA PHE A 862 27.28 -12.03 20.92
C PHE A 862 25.95 -12.00 20.15
N GLU A 863 24.83 -11.75 20.83
CA GLU A 863 23.48 -11.88 20.28
C GLU A 863 23.31 -11.10 18.97
N GLY A 864 23.80 -9.87 18.89
CA GLY A 864 23.69 -9.00 17.71
C GLY A 864 24.56 -9.42 16.51
N GLY A 865 25.28 -10.54 16.58
CA GLY A 865 25.93 -11.14 15.42
C GLY A 865 25.21 -12.37 14.85
N VAL A 866 24.25 -12.94 15.58
CA VAL A 866 23.67 -14.29 15.33
C VAL A 866 22.16 -14.39 15.55
N ARG A 867 21.56 -13.44 16.26
CA ARG A 867 20.13 -13.37 16.53
C ARG A 867 19.54 -12.31 15.61
N GLU A 868 18.71 -12.74 14.69
CA GLU A 868 18.30 -11.94 13.54
C GLU A 868 16.83 -11.56 13.61
N PRO A 869 16.44 -10.41 13.04
CA PRO A 869 15.05 -10.00 13.03
C PRO A 869 14.31 -10.91 12.04
N THR A 870 13.33 -11.66 12.53
CA THR A 870 12.64 -12.66 11.71
C THR A 870 11.14 -12.49 11.75
N VAL A 871 10.53 -12.42 10.57
CA VAL A 871 9.08 -12.41 10.40
C VAL A 871 8.69 -13.65 9.62
N VAL A 872 7.67 -14.36 10.10
CA VAL A 872 7.11 -15.53 9.41
C VAL A 872 5.62 -15.34 9.23
N ARG A 873 5.11 -15.66 8.04
CA ARG A 873 3.71 -15.46 7.68
C ARG A 873 3.19 -16.67 6.93
N TRP A 874 2.05 -17.17 7.38
CA TRP A 874 1.21 -18.13 6.66
C TRP A 874 -0.24 -17.94 7.11
N PRO A 875 -1.07 -17.22 6.33
CA PRO A 875 -2.45 -16.93 6.69
C PRO A 875 -3.24 -18.19 7.02
N GLY A 876 -3.98 -18.14 8.12
CA GLY A 876 -4.79 -19.26 8.62
C GLY A 876 -4.01 -20.42 9.24
N GLN A 877 -2.68 -20.42 9.21
CA GLN A 877 -1.84 -21.46 9.83
C GLN A 877 -0.95 -20.93 10.95
N ILE A 878 -0.33 -19.76 10.75
CA ILE A 878 0.49 -19.08 11.77
C ILE A 878 -0.35 -17.96 12.40
N PRO A 879 -0.34 -17.81 13.74
CA PRO A 879 -1.08 -16.75 14.42
C PRO A 879 -0.67 -15.36 13.93
N ALA A 880 -1.65 -14.55 13.53
CA ALA A 880 -1.45 -13.19 13.05
C ALA A 880 -1.22 -12.21 14.21
N GLY A 881 -0.30 -11.27 14.03
CA GLY A 881 0.00 -10.17 14.95
C GLY A 881 0.68 -10.60 16.25
N GLN A 882 1.17 -11.85 16.32
CA GLN A 882 1.76 -12.40 17.53
C GLN A 882 3.29 -12.22 17.58
N GLU A 883 3.80 -12.32 18.80
CA GLU A 883 5.23 -12.44 19.07
C GLU A 883 5.54 -13.84 19.60
N ASN A 884 6.58 -14.45 19.07
CA ASN A 884 7.08 -15.74 19.51
C ASN A 884 8.55 -15.60 19.92
N ASN A 885 8.82 -15.83 21.19
CA ASN A 885 10.14 -15.68 21.81
C ASN A 885 10.86 -17.04 22.04
N GLU A 886 10.31 -18.13 21.52
CA GLU A 886 10.94 -19.45 21.57
C GLU A 886 12.21 -19.50 20.72
N LEU A 887 13.19 -20.31 21.14
CA LEU A 887 14.46 -20.47 20.42
C LEU A 887 14.22 -21.23 19.12
N MET A 888 14.50 -20.61 17.99
CA MET A 888 14.43 -21.24 16.67
C MET A 888 15.66 -20.85 15.84
N SER A 889 15.96 -21.61 14.79
CA SER A 889 17.11 -21.36 13.92
C SER A 889 16.82 -21.54 12.44
N THR A 890 17.60 -20.88 11.57
CA THR A 890 17.58 -21.15 10.13
C THR A 890 17.84 -22.62 9.78
N MET A 891 18.57 -23.35 10.63
CA MET A 891 18.79 -24.80 10.45
C MET A 891 17.49 -25.61 10.55
N ASP A 892 16.48 -25.10 11.27
CA ASP A 892 15.21 -25.79 11.50
C ASP A 892 14.31 -25.79 10.26
N LEU A 893 14.59 -24.93 9.28
CA LEU A 893 13.79 -24.84 8.07
C LEU A 893 13.83 -26.13 7.26
N LEU A 894 14.99 -26.82 7.18
CA LEU A 894 15.10 -28.08 6.45
C LEU A 894 14.15 -29.17 6.99
N PRO A 895 14.24 -29.59 8.27
CA PRO A 895 13.35 -30.62 8.80
C PRO A 895 11.88 -30.19 8.85
N THR A 896 11.60 -28.90 9.11
CA THR A 896 10.24 -28.36 9.14
C THR A 896 9.59 -28.40 7.75
N PHE A 897 10.31 -27.92 6.71
CA PHE A 897 9.78 -27.90 5.35
C PHE A 897 9.68 -29.33 4.80
N ALA A 898 10.63 -30.21 5.14
CA ALA A 898 10.55 -31.62 4.79
C ALA A 898 9.26 -32.27 5.34
N LYS A 899 8.96 -32.07 6.62
CA LYS A 899 7.73 -32.58 7.24
C LYS A 899 6.48 -32.05 6.55
N LEU A 900 6.40 -30.74 6.33
CA LEU A 900 5.24 -30.09 5.70
C LEU A 900 5.07 -30.48 4.22
N ALA A 901 6.16 -30.80 3.53
CA ALA A 901 6.15 -31.30 2.17
C ALA A 901 5.82 -32.80 2.06
N GLY A 902 5.88 -33.54 3.17
CA GLY A 902 5.86 -34.99 3.17
C GLY A 902 7.13 -35.62 2.59
N ALA A 903 8.27 -34.92 2.67
CA ALA A 903 9.58 -35.41 2.26
C ALA A 903 10.29 -36.11 3.43
N ALA A 904 11.13 -37.09 3.11
CA ALA A 904 12.01 -37.71 4.10
C ALA A 904 13.25 -36.84 4.33
N ILE A 905 13.65 -36.68 5.60
CA ILE A 905 14.96 -36.09 5.93
C ILE A 905 16.06 -37.16 5.79
N PRO A 906 17.30 -36.77 5.46
CA PRO A 906 18.43 -37.69 5.44
C PRO A 906 18.63 -38.36 6.80
N THR A 907 18.75 -39.69 6.82
CA THR A 907 18.98 -40.50 8.04
C THR A 907 20.40 -41.04 8.15
N ASP A 908 21.21 -40.90 7.10
CA ASP A 908 22.61 -41.34 7.01
C ASP A 908 23.60 -40.36 7.66
N ARG A 909 23.12 -39.20 8.10
CA ARG A 909 23.92 -38.11 8.65
C ARG A 909 23.17 -37.38 9.75
N VAL A 910 23.92 -36.70 10.61
CA VAL A 910 23.34 -35.80 11.61
C VAL A 910 22.84 -34.53 10.92
N ILE A 911 21.56 -34.22 11.15
CA ILE A 911 20.91 -32.94 10.89
C ILE A 911 20.67 -32.28 12.26
N ASP A 912 21.19 -31.07 12.44
CA ASP A 912 21.16 -30.36 13.72
C ASP A 912 19.82 -29.64 13.95
N GLY A 913 19.23 -29.14 12.88
CA GLY A 913 17.92 -28.51 12.89
C GLY A 913 16.83 -29.45 13.43
N LYS A 914 15.77 -28.86 13.97
CA LYS A 914 14.60 -29.55 14.50
C LYS A 914 13.36 -29.11 13.75
N ASP A 915 12.35 -29.97 13.72
CA ASP A 915 11.03 -29.55 13.26
C ASP A 915 10.41 -28.58 14.29
N ILE A 916 10.15 -27.36 13.85
CA ILE A 916 9.60 -26.27 14.67
C ILE A 916 8.16 -25.93 14.28
N TRP A 917 7.46 -26.74 13.49
CA TRP A 917 6.13 -26.38 12.99
C TRP A 917 5.13 -26.04 14.10
N THR A 918 5.07 -26.86 15.15
CA THR A 918 4.18 -26.61 16.30
C THR A 918 4.65 -25.43 17.13
N THR A 919 5.96 -25.18 17.20
CA THR A 919 6.51 -23.98 17.83
C THR A 919 6.13 -22.72 17.06
N LEU A 920 6.20 -22.72 15.72
CA LEU A 920 5.78 -21.60 14.86
C LEU A 920 4.29 -21.26 15.02
N LYS A 921 3.45 -22.28 15.25
CA LYS A 921 2.03 -22.10 15.56
C LYS A 921 1.74 -21.64 16.99
N GLY A 922 2.77 -21.54 17.84
CA GLY A 922 2.63 -21.20 19.26
C GLY A 922 2.00 -22.32 20.10
N GLU A 923 2.01 -23.56 19.61
CA GLU A 923 1.38 -24.71 20.28
C GLU A 923 2.34 -25.42 21.25
N THR A 924 3.64 -25.35 21.00
CA THR A 924 4.68 -26.01 21.81
C THR A 924 5.88 -25.10 22.04
N GLN A 925 6.62 -25.35 23.11
CA GLN A 925 7.94 -24.74 23.32
C GLN A 925 8.93 -25.18 22.24
N SER A 926 10.06 -24.51 22.17
CA SER A 926 11.16 -24.91 21.29
C SER A 926 11.60 -26.36 21.54
N PRO A 927 11.86 -27.14 20.49
CA PRO A 927 12.51 -28.46 20.62
C PRO A 927 14.01 -28.35 20.95
N HIS A 928 14.57 -27.14 20.98
CA HIS A 928 15.98 -26.91 21.31
C HIS A 928 16.15 -26.67 22.81
N GLU A 929 16.73 -27.66 23.49
CA GLU A 929 17.20 -27.47 24.87
C GLU A 929 18.50 -26.65 24.90
N VAL A 930 19.35 -26.79 23.88
CA VAL A 930 20.69 -26.18 23.81
C VAL A 930 20.98 -25.68 22.40
N PHE A 931 21.55 -24.48 22.31
CA PHE A 931 22.02 -23.86 21.07
C PHE A 931 23.50 -23.49 21.17
N PHE A 932 24.26 -23.67 20.10
CA PHE A 932 25.72 -23.50 20.07
C PHE A 932 26.11 -22.38 19.13
N TYR A 933 27.11 -21.58 19.53
CA TYR A 933 27.54 -20.43 18.75
C TYR A 933 28.94 -20.69 18.20
N HIS A 934 29.08 -20.63 16.88
CA HIS A 934 30.36 -20.76 16.22
C HIS A 934 30.89 -19.41 15.75
N ARG A 935 32.20 -19.19 15.94
CA ARG A 935 32.95 -18.11 15.28
C ARG A 935 34.06 -18.75 14.46
N GLY A 936 33.80 -18.94 13.17
CA GLY A 936 34.63 -19.80 12.34
C GLY A 936 34.69 -21.21 12.93
N ASN A 937 35.89 -21.79 13.02
CA ASN A 937 36.09 -23.11 13.61
C ASN A 937 35.98 -23.15 15.15
N GLN A 938 35.88 -22.00 15.81
CA GLN A 938 35.80 -21.94 17.27
C GLN A 938 34.35 -22.12 17.73
N LEU A 939 34.11 -23.09 18.62
CA LEU A 939 32.91 -23.12 19.46
C LEU A 939 33.05 -22.04 20.54
N ALA A 940 32.32 -20.94 20.36
CA ALA A 940 32.54 -19.67 21.05
C ALA A 940 31.56 -19.42 22.19
N ALA A 941 30.34 -19.96 22.12
CA ALA A 941 29.37 -19.88 23.20
C ALA A 941 28.37 -21.04 23.14
N VAL A 942 27.59 -21.18 24.21
CA VAL A 942 26.42 -22.08 24.31
C VAL A 942 25.29 -21.35 25.02
N ARG A 943 24.04 -21.63 24.61
CA ARG A 943 22.83 -21.19 25.29
C ARG A 943 22.01 -22.42 25.70
N SER A 944 21.50 -22.43 26.93
CA SER A 944 20.47 -23.36 27.40
C SER A 944 19.42 -22.59 28.19
N GLY A 945 18.16 -22.65 27.74
CA GLY A 945 17.10 -21.79 28.23
C GLY A 945 17.48 -20.30 28.15
N LYS A 946 17.47 -19.63 29.31
CA LYS A 946 17.85 -18.21 29.43
C LYS A 946 19.36 -17.97 29.55
N TRP A 947 20.15 -19.00 29.84
CA TRP A 947 21.55 -18.83 30.15
C TRP A 947 22.42 -18.92 28.90
N LYS A 948 23.30 -17.95 28.71
CA LYS A 948 24.31 -17.97 27.65
C LYS A 948 25.71 -17.85 28.22
N LEU A 949 26.55 -18.83 27.94
CA LEU A 949 27.95 -18.88 28.36
C LEU A 949 28.88 -18.68 27.15
N HIS A 950 29.67 -17.61 27.18
CA HIS A 950 30.82 -17.43 26.28
C HIS A 950 32.03 -18.20 26.80
N ALA A 951 32.72 -18.88 25.88
CA ALA A 951 33.91 -19.66 26.18
C ALA A 951 35.00 -19.46 25.13
N ASN A 952 36.25 -19.48 25.57
CA ASN A 952 37.41 -19.49 24.70
C ASN A 952 38.13 -20.83 24.83
N LYS A 953 38.15 -21.63 23.75
CA LYS A 953 38.71 -22.99 23.74
C LYS A 953 38.16 -23.86 24.90
N GLY A 954 36.85 -23.77 25.15
CA GLY A 954 36.18 -24.51 26.22
C GLY A 954 36.34 -23.91 27.63
N VAL A 955 37.15 -22.87 27.81
CA VAL A 955 37.31 -22.17 29.08
C VAL A 955 36.22 -21.09 29.21
N PRO A 956 35.33 -21.15 30.22
CA PRO A 956 34.31 -20.14 30.47
C PRO A 956 34.92 -18.75 30.63
N GLN A 957 34.28 -17.75 30.05
CA GLN A 957 34.72 -16.35 30.15
C GLN A 957 33.63 -15.48 30.76
N GLN A 958 32.40 -15.59 30.25
CA GLN A 958 31.29 -14.71 30.63
C GLN A 958 29.97 -15.48 30.58
N LEU A 959 29.08 -15.22 31.54
CA LEU A 959 27.75 -15.81 31.62
C LEU A 959 26.71 -14.70 31.70
N TYR A 960 25.64 -14.81 30.91
CA TYR A 960 24.54 -13.85 30.86
C TYR A 960 23.18 -14.54 31.03
N ASP A 961 22.24 -13.86 31.70
CA ASP A 961 20.81 -14.22 31.76
C ASP A 961 20.07 -13.41 30.68
N LEU A 962 19.78 -14.03 29.54
CA LEU A 962 19.21 -13.35 28.37
C LEU A 962 17.76 -12.93 28.57
N GLU A 963 17.03 -13.44 29.56
CA GLU A 963 15.68 -12.93 29.88
C GLU A 963 15.74 -11.55 30.51
N LYS A 964 16.80 -11.28 31.28
CA LYS A 964 16.99 -10.01 32.00
C LYS A 964 17.93 -9.05 31.28
N ASP A 965 18.83 -9.59 30.46
CA ASP A 965 19.94 -8.85 29.86
C ASP A 965 20.24 -9.34 28.45
N LEU A 966 19.32 -9.03 27.52
CA LEU A 966 19.49 -9.27 26.08
C LEU A 966 20.71 -8.57 25.48
N GLY A 967 21.19 -7.51 26.13
CA GLY A 967 22.38 -6.77 25.72
C GLY A 967 23.69 -7.36 26.24
N GLU A 968 23.67 -8.48 26.95
CA GLU A 968 24.87 -9.15 27.48
C GLU A 968 25.82 -8.15 28.19
N LYS A 969 25.27 -7.30 29.07
CA LYS A 969 25.97 -6.22 29.78
C LYS A 969 26.51 -6.65 31.14
N VAL A 970 25.79 -7.51 31.84
CA VAL A 970 26.07 -7.91 33.23
C VAL A 970 26.58 -9.35 33.26
N ASN A 971 27.89 -9.50 33.39
CA ASN A 971 28.50 -10.82 33.54
C ASN A 971 28.22 -11.38 34.94
N VAL A 972 27.45 -12.46 35.03
CA VAL A 972 27.03 -13.11 36.29
C VAL A 972 27.73 -14.45 36.53
N ILE A 973 28.87 -14.68 35.87
CA ILE A 973 29.59 -15.96 35.90
C ILE A 973 30.00 -16.39 37.32
N GLU A 974 30.48 -15.47 38.15
CA GLU A 974 30.95 -15.76 39.51
C GLU A 974 29.81 -16.16 40.44
N ALA A 975 28.62 -15.60 40.22
CA ALA A 975 27.44 -15.85 41.05
C ALA A 975 26.72 -17.17 40.71
N ASN A 976 27.02 -17.81 39.57
CA ASN A 976 26.26 -18.96 39.06
C ASN A 976 27.16 -20.16 38.67
N PRO A 977 28.04 -20.65 39.56
CA PRO A 977 29.03 -21.67 39.21
C PRO A 977 28.42 -23.01 38.75
N GLN A 978 27.22 -23.37 39.22
CA GLN A 978 26.54 -24.61 38.80
C GLN A 978 26.04 -24.52 37.35
N VAL A 979 25.47 -23.38 36.96
CA VAL A 979 25.05 -23.12 35.57
C VAL A 979 26.25 -23.15 34.63
N VAL A 980 27.38 -22.56 35.05
CA VAL A 980 28.63 -22.60 34.28
C VAL A 980 29.08 -24.03 34.04
N LYS A 981 29.10 -24.86 35.09
CA LYS A 981 29.51 -26.27 34.99
C LYS A 981 28.60 -27.07 34.04
N GLU A 982 27.30 -26.83 34.07
CA GLU A 982 26.33 -27.45 33.17
C GLU A 982 26.57 -27.03 31.71
N LEU A 983 26.68 -25.74 31.44
CA LEU A 983 26.93 -25.22 30.09
C LEU A 983 28.31 -25.64 29.55
N GLN A 984 29.33 -25.75 30.39
CA GLN A 984 30.61 -26.34 30.01
C GLN A 984 30.50 -27.80 29.59
N ARG A 985 29.66 -28.58 30.26
CA ARG A 985 29.39 -29.97 29.86
C ARG A 985 28.75 -29.98 28.47
N HIS A 986 27.74 -29.16 28.21
CA HIS A 986 27.14 -29.06 26.88
C HIS A 986 28.17 -28.69 25.80
N LEU A 987 29.06 -27.73 26.06
CA LEU A 987 30.15 -27.37 25.14
C LEU A 987 31.07 -28.58 24.85
N LYS A 988 31.44 -29.34 25.89
CA LYS A 988 32.31 -30.51 25.75
C LYS A 988 31.64 -31.62 24.95
N ASP A 989 30.38 -31.92 25.26
CA ASP A 989 29.61 -32.97 24.61
C ASP A 989 29.40 -32.65 23.13
N PHE A 990 29.05 -31.40 22.82
CA PHE A 990 28.90 -30.95 21.44
C PHE A 990 30.23 -30.91 20.68
N ALA A 991 31.32 -30.51 21.33
CA ALA A 991 32.64 -30.58 20.71
C ALA A 991 33.04 -32.03 20.35
N ALA A 992 32.70 -33.01 21.19
CA ALA A 992 32.91 -34.43 20.92
C ALA A 992 32.02 -34.95 19.79
N ASP A 993 30.75 -34.52 19.76
CA ASP A 993 29.82 -34.83 18.68
C ASP A 993 30.31 -34.27 17.34
N ILE A 994 30.68 -33.00 17.28
CA ILE A 994 31.26 -32.37 16.09
C ILE A 994 32.53 -33.11 15.65
N ALA A 995 33.42 -33.49 16.57
CA ALA A 995 34.63 -34.24 16.21
C ALA A 995 34.33 -35.61 15.58
N THR A 996 33.23 -36.26 15.98
CA THR A 996 32.84 -37.59 15.52
C THR A 996 32.03 -37.54 14.22
N ASN A 997 31.11 -36.58 14.12
CA ASN A 997 30.07 -36.53 13.10
C ASN A 997 30.27 -35.40 12.07
N SER A 998 31.50 -34.87 11.95
CA SER A 998 31.85 -33.89 10.91
C SER A 998 32.13 -34.55 9.57
N ARG A 999 31.78 -33.83 8.52
CA ARG A 999 31.96 -34.16 7.11
C ARG A 999 32.73 -33.04 6.42
N PRO A 1000 33.54 -33.35 5.40
CA PRO A 1000 34.35 -32.35 4.74
C PRO A 1000 33.53 -31.48 3.78
N ALA A 1001 33.95 -30.23 3.60
CA ALA A 1001 33.58 -29.46 2.42
C ALA A 1001 34.25 -30.05 1.17
N ALA A 1002 33.76 -29.72 -0.03
CA ALA A 1002 34.41 -30.13 -1.26
C ALA A 1002 35.50 -29.13 -1.67
N PHE A 1003 36.47 -29.65 -2.44
CA PHE A 1003 37.58 -28.87 -2.96
C PHE A 1003 37.77 -29.14 -4.45
N LYS A 1004 37.87 -28.08 -5.24
CA LYS A 1004 38.25 -28.09 -6.65
C LYS A 1004 39.76 -27.93 -6.80
N ASP A 1005 40.35 -28.79 -7.61
CA ASP A 1005 41.74 -28.62 -8.04
C ASP A 1005 41.83 -27.56 -9.13
N ASN A 1006 42.81 -26.68 -9.00
CA ASN A 1006 43.05 -25.55 -9.93
C ASN A 1006 41.79 -24.70 -10.17
N PRO A 1007 41.19 -24.13 -9.10
CA PRO A 1007 40.00 -23.32 -9.24
C PRO A 1007 40.30 -22.11 -10.14
N LYS A 1008 39.28 -21.67 -10.87
CA LYS A 1008 39.36 -20.47 -11.68
C LYS A 1008 38.23 -19.53 -11.30
N PRO A 1009 38.47 -18.21 -11.30
CA PRO A 1009 37.39 -17.25 -11.32
C PRO A 1009 36.46 -17.52 -12.50
N LEU A 1010 35.16 -17.41 -12.26
CA LEU A 1010 34.17 -17.36 -13.33
C LEU A 1010 34.46 -16.10 -14.17
N SER A 1011 34.89 -16.31 -15.41
CA SER A 1011 35.19 -15.27 -16.39
C SER A 1011 34.55 -15.70 -17.72
N ASN A 1012 34.17 -14.71 -18.54
CA ASN A 1012 33.63 -14.95 -19.88
C ASN A 1012 34.63 -15.63 -20.82
#